data_AF-A0A182XLJ6-F1
#
_entry.id   AF-A0A182XLJ6-F1
#
_cell.length_a   1.000
_cell.length_b   1.000
_cell.length_c   1.000
_cell.angle_alpha   90.00
_cell.angle_beta   90.00
_cell.angle_gamma   90.00
#
_symmetry.space_group_name_H-M   'P 1'
#
loop_
_entity.id
_entity.type
_entity.pdbx_description
1 polymer ?
#
loop_
_entity_poly.entity_id
_entity_poly.type
_entity_poly.pdbx_seq_one_letter_code
_entity_poly.pdbx_strand_id
1 'polypeptide(L)'
;MSVNLRSVFAFAKEYHQKKESQKDIQYGTAGFRSHADNLDYVMYRMGLLAALRSRAKASQAIGVMITASHNPEHDNGVKLIDPLGEMLEQRWEQLATDLVNVPDSGLEAQVAKICEDEQIDNNEPAKVFVGMDTRYHSPQLSRAVVNGILALKGTVTEFGIVTTPMLHYFVTCTNTQNAYGLPTEEGYMGKLIAAFKALRGEQAEPGNYRNQLYYDGANGVGSLKMLGFIKKLNGALNVKVFNSNGKINFKCGADFVKTNHRVPEGLPEEAALASGRCCSVDGDADRVVYYFTDKEGTFRLLDGDRIATLLAGYLKDLIEQCGVQLEMGLVQTAYANGASTDYIVNRMKIPVSCTRTGVKHLHHKALEYDVGVYFEANGHGTIIYSEKAKQAIRAASQDESRTEEQRKTAARLLQMIDLTNETVGDAISDMLLVETVLHAKGWNLDDWLASYTDLPNVLEKVYLADRNVITVTDADRVVVAPAGLQDSINEIVAKFPKGRSFVRPSGTEDIVRVYAEADTRENAVQLAFEVANLVFDQAGGQYQKKLSADESLPESLNILLFGSGDPRHILATASQLFLHPGLKVNVYLAEGCIELLARHMVLLAVAFEDPELLSLKGKTHLFMDLFGNNLIRPFSSAYLSSKAKELTDIITDAEYAQRQAPMFNYETLRYKERDQLENVFRFWTNAPEHVFNIARYWEDRLRVQLGERYDHRNGAFDWDLQMRLRENGAKQVCPQEYKHWRETGIAFTFPEYEQSDPNKTFAVGLVRNGKGFLHRGSVGDNMTGPYIAFGHKCAEERLSRSKHGVNDFRSTDVTERNVLQIVYEIQNRKPYCFDPKDIHQYGAHQLDTGKNLNKHEARTESAEAIHYNKPLLRCENLTIHFLSVDDVLRMHEMERFAGKFDVVFVASNYLGLVKDGFSRAWKESCLVCFETRQLTVFSKEEIKEHTDKIKAFAQKESLAAVTNFSINKNHSVLLYKRAGNK
;
A
#
# COMPACT_ATOMS: atom_id res chain seq x y z
N MET A 1 25.42 47.42 9.11
CA MET A 1 25.85 46.35 10.05
C MET A 1 25.48 45.04 9.41
N SER A 2 26.48 44.27 8.95
CA SER A 2 26.27 42.98 8.29
C SER A 2 25.36 42.06 9.11
N VAL A 3 24.50 41.29 8.45
CA VAL A 3 23.69 40.26 9.14
C VAL A 3 24.63 39.26 9.79
N ASN A 4 24.59 39.18 11.12
CA ASN A 4 25.38 38.23 11.87
C ASN A 4 24.70 36.86 11.75
N LEU A 5 25.27 35.96 10.94
CA LEU A 5 24.70 34.62 10.72
C LEU A 5 24.75 33.74 11.98
N ARG A 6 25.40 34.17 13.07
CA ARG A 6 25.33 33.47 14.37
C ARG A 6 23.90 33.39 14.92
N SER A 7 23.01 34.35 14.59
CA SER A 7 21.59 34.26 14.98
C SER A 7 20.91 33.06 14.34
N VAL A 8 21.29 32.70 13.10
CA VAL A 8 20.77 31.52 12.39
C VAL A 8 21.06 30.25 13.19
N PHE A 9 22.32 30.07 13.59
CA PHE A 9 22.71 28.91 14.38
C PHE A 9 22.09 28.93 15.80
N ALA A 10 22.03 30.08 16.45
CA ALA A 10 21.49 30.20 17.81
C ALA A 10 20.01 29.80 17.88
N PHE A 11 19.17 30.30 16.97
CA PHE A 11 17.74 29.95 16.92
C PHE A 11 17.53 28.46 16.60
N ALA A 12 18.27 27.92 15.61
CA ALA A 12 18.20 26.50 15.29
C ALA A 12 18.56 25.63 16.50
N LYS A 13 19.68 25.94 17.16
CA LYS A 13 20.17 25.17 18.31
C LYS A 13 19.24 25.29 19.53
N GLU A 14 18.61 26.43 19.77
CA GLU A 14 17.82 26.63 20.99
C GLU A 14 16.35 26.19 20.83
N TYR A 15 15.77 26.35 19.65
CA TYR A 15 14.33 26.18 19.45
C TYR A 15 13.94 25.16 18.37
N HIS A 16 14.79 24.93 17.36
CA HIS A 16 14.42 24.22 16.12
C HIS A 16 15.47 23.19 15.69
N GLN A 17 15.93 22.36 16.62
CA GLN A 17 17.02 21.42 16.40
C GLN A 17 16.66 20.31 15.40
N LYS A 18 17.56 20.01 14.46
CA LYS A 18 17.47 18.78 13.64
C LYS A 18 18.02 17.62 14.47
N LYS A 19 17.19 16.62 14.76
CA LYS A 19 17.63 15.41 15.51
C LYS A 19 18.44 14.50 14.60
N GLU A 20 19.53 13.92 15.10
CA GLU A 20 20.39 12.99 14.31
C GLU A 20 19.64 11.76 13.78
N SER A 21 18.56 11.33 14.45
CA SER A 21 17.74 10.19 14.04
C SER A 21 16.77 10.50 12.89
N GLN A 22 16.60 11.77 12.50
CA GLN A 22 15.69 12.15 11.42
C GLN A 22 16.33 11.90 10.06
N LYS A 23 15.61 11.13 9.22
CA LYS A 23 15.99 10.88 7.83
C LYS A 23 15.96 12.17 7.02
N ASP A 24 16.79 12.22 5.98
CA ASP A 24 16.77 13.33 5.03
C ASP A 24 15.42 13.40 4.29
N ILE A 25 15.02 14.64 3.97
CA ILE A 25 13.75 14.96 3.33
C ILE A 25 13.99 15.82 2.08
N GLN A 26 13.23 15.59 1.02
CA GLN A 26 13.37 16.30 -0.26
C GLN A 26 12.24 17.31 -0.48
N TYR A 27 12.55 18.45 -1.10
CA TYR A 27 11.56 19.39 -1.59
C TYR A 27 10.86 18.78 -2.82
N GLY A 28 9.61 18.34 -2.65
CA GLY A 28 8.84 17.71 -3.72
C GLY A 28 8.12 18.72 -4.61
N THR A 29 7.27 18.21 -5.51
CA THR A 29 6.45 19.01 -6.44
C THR A 29 5.62 20.11 -5.76
N ALA A 30 5.29 19.92 -4.48
CA ALA A 30 4.45 20.82 -3.71
C ALA A 30 5.06 21.09 -2.33
N GLY A 31 6.38 21.29 -2.30
CA GLY A 31 7.13 21.64 -1.10
C GLY A 31 7.52 20.43 -0.24
N PHE A 32 7.90 20.71 1.01
CA PHE A 32 8.14 19.66 2.01
C PHE A 32 6.82 19.21 2.62
N ARG A 33 6.62 17.89 2.74
CA ARG A 33 5.47 17.29 3.40
C ARG A 33 5.90 16.07 4.21
N SER A 34 5.39 15.97 5.43
CA SER A 34 5.66 14.86 6.35
C SER A 34 4.64 14.91 7.49
N HIS A 35 4.67 13.90 8.36
CA HIS A 35 4.06 13.99 9.69
C HIS A 35 4.51 15.28 10.39
N ALA A 36 3.57 16.00 11.01
CA ALA A 36 3.79 17.35 11.53
C ALA A 36 4.93 17.42 12.57
N ASP A 37 5.07 16.40 13.41
CA ASP A 37 6.12 16.29 14.44
C ASP A 37 7.55 16.35 13.90
N ASN A 38 7.74 16.09 12.59
CA ASN A 38 9.05 16.08 11.95
C ASN A 38 9.36 17.39 11.19
N LEU A 39 8.47 18.38 11.22
CA LEU A 39 8.58 19.55 10.34
C LEU A 39 9.10 20.82 11.02
N ASP A 40 9.24 20.88 12.34
CA ASP A 40 9.59 22.12 13.05
C ASP A 40 10.91 22.75 12.54
N TYR A 41 12.00 21.98 12.45
CA TYR A 41 13.28 22.46 11.90
C TYR A 41 13.19 22.79 10.40
N VAL A 42 12.35 22.07 9.66
CA VAL A 42 12.10 22.32 8.23
C VAL A 42 11.45 23.69 8.03
N MET A 43 10.43 23.99 8.84
CA MET A 43 9.70 25.26 8.83
C MET A 43 10.63 26.45 9.11
N TYR A 44 11.45 26.33 10.16
CA TYR A 44 12.46 27.33 10.49
C TYR A 44 13.39 27.61 9.32
N ARG A 45 13.94 26.55 8.71
CA ARG A 45 14.87 26.67 7.58
C ARG A 45 14.19 27.19 6.30
N MET A 46 12.91 26.93 6.10
CA MET A 46 12.14 27.56 5.01
C MET A 46 11.86 29.04 5.26
N GLY A 47 11.71 29.47 6.51
CA GLY A 47 11.69 30.88 6.87
C GLY A 47 12.98 31.61 6.49
N LEU A 48 14.14 30.98 6.75
CA LEU A 48 15.44 31.49 6.30
C LEU A 48 15.49 31.62 4.77
N LEU A 49 15.15 30.55 4.06
CA LEU A 49 15.21 30.50 2.60
C LEU A 49 14.27 31.53 1.96
N ALA A 50 13.07 31.73 2.50
CA ALA A 50 12.12 32.73 2.00
C ALA A 50 12.69 34.16 2.11
N ALA A 51 13.37 34.49 3.21
CA ALA A 51 14.03 35.78 3.38
C ALA A 51 15.18 35.97 2.38
N LEU A 52 15.99 34.93 2.16
CA LEU A 52 17.05 34.94 1.14
C LEU A 52 16.47 35.08 -0.27
N ARG A 53 15.40 34.36 -0.58
CA ARG A 53 14.71 34.42 -1.88
C ARG A 53 14.16 35.80 -2.17
N SER A 54 13.58 36.47 -1.16
CA SER A 54 13.09 37.84 -1.28
C SER A 54 14.22 38.79 -1.70
N ARG A 55 15.39 38.70 -1.04
CA ARG A 55 16.57 39.51 -1.42
C ARG A 55 17.08 39.19 -2.82
N ALA A 56 17.14 37.91 -3.18
CA ALA A 56 17.54 37.46 -4.51
C ALA A 56 16.58 37.97 -5.62
N LYS A 57 15.33 38.26 -5.26
CA LYS A 57 14.31 38.86 -6.15
C LYS A 57 14.14 40.35 -5.89
N ALA A 58 15.23 41.08 -5.65
CA ALA A 58 15.22 42.54 -5.47
C ALA A 58 14.21 43.01 -4.40
N SER A 59 14.17 42.31 -3.27
CA SER A 59 13.30 42.61 -2.12
C SER A 59 11.80 42.53 -2.40
N GLN A 60 11.40 41.83 -3.47
CA GLN A 60 10.00 41.51 -3.72
C GLN A 60 9.43 40.59 -2.62
N ALA A 61 8.11 40.67 -2.40
CA ALA A 61 7.43 39.83 -1.44
C ALA A 61 7.49 38.35 -1.88
N ILE A 62 7.84 37.46 -0.95
CA ILE A 62 7.81 36.00 -1.12
C ILE A 62 6.76 35.42 -0.19
N GLY A 63 5.98 34.44 -0.65
CA GLY A 63 4.99 33.76 0.18
C GLY A 63 5.51 32.46 0.79
N VAL A 64 5.01 32.14 1.97
CA VAL A 64 5.21 30.84 2.64
C VAL A 64 3.84 30.32 3.05
N MET A 65 3.38 29.27 2.36
CA MET A 65 2.10 28.62 2.65
C MET A 65 2.33 27.36 3.49
N ILE A 66 1.71 27.29 4.68
CA ILE A 66 1.79 26.16 5.59
C ILE A 66 0.54 25.30 5.41
N THR A 67 0.70 24.18 4.73
CA THR A 67 -0.37 23.23 4.44
C THR A 67 0.18 21.92 3.89
N ALA A 68 -0.57 20.85 4.08
CA ALA A 68 -0.42 19.60 3.31
C ALA A 68 -1.58 19.30 2.36
N SER A 69 -2.44 20.28 2.02
CA SER A 69 -3.49 20.14 1.01
C SER A 69 -4.38 18.91 1.30
N HIS A 70 -4.50 17.97 0.37
CA HIS A 70 -5.28 16.72 0.48
C HIS A 70 -4.77 15.67 1.48
N ASN A 71 -3.57 15.82 2.06
CA ASN A 71 -3.02 14.85 3.00
C ASN A 71 -3.90 14.67 4.27
N PRO A 72 -3.80 13.54 4.99
CA PRO A 72 -4.47 13.34 6.29
C PRO A 72 -4.09 14.41 7.33
N GLU A 73 -4.97 14.66 8.30
CA GLU A 73 -4.82 15.71 9.34
C GLU A 73 -3.47 15.73 10.10
N HIS A 74 -2.87 14.57 10.35
CA HIS A 74 -1.60 14.46 11.11
C HIS A 74 -0.36 14.90 10.33
N ASP A 75 -0.46 15.01 9.01
CA ASP A 75 0.59 15.59 8.17
C ASP A 75 0.54 17.12 8.20
N ASN A 76 1.64 17.77 7.83
CA ASN A 76 1.64 19.17 7.42
C ASN A 76 2.71 19.39 6.35
N GLY A 77 2.91 20.63 5.93
CA GLY A 77 3.89 20.94 4.90
C GLY A 77 4.10 22.43 4.71
N VAL A 78 5.08 22.76 3.86
CA VAL A 78 5.43 24.15 3.54
C VAL A 78 5.79 24.29 2.07
N LYS A 79 5.21 25.29 1.42
CA LYS A 79 5.48 25.70 0.04
C LYS A 79 5.96 27.14 0.00
N LEU A 80 6.95 27.45 -0.85
CA LEU A 80 7.35 28.82 -1.15
C LEU A 80 6.67 29.32 -2.44
N ILE A 81 6.33 30.61 -2.45
CA ILE A 81 5.64 31.31 -3.53
C ILE A 81 6.51 32.48 -4.00
N ASP A 82 6.84 32.47 -5.28
CA ASP A 82 7.67 33.49 -5.92
C ASP A 82 6.84 34.75 -6.29
N PRO A 83 7.50 35.85 -6.73
CA PRO A 83 6.88 37.18 -6.73
C PRO A 83 5.60 37.37 -7.55
N LEU A 84 5.40 36.63 -8.63
CA LEU A 84 4.20 36.69 -9.48
C LEU A 84 3.17 35.62 -9.12
N GLY A 85 3.31 35.02 -7.93
CA GLY A 85 2.44 33.96 -7.44
C GLY A 85 2.78 32.60 -8.01
N GLU A 86 3.89 32.45 -8.71
CA GLU A 86 4.37 31.16 -9.21
C GLU A 86 4.96 30.30 -8.09
N MET A 87 5.04 28.99 -8.34
CA MET A 87 5.75 28.07 -7.47
C MET A 87 7.25 28.38 -7.48
N LEU A 88 7.94 28.05 -6.37
CA LEU A 88 9.40 28.22 -6.26
C LEU A 88 10.16 27.68 -7.48
N GLU A 89 11.07 28.50 -8.00
CA GLU A 89 11.98 28.13 -9.09
C GLU A 89 12.75 26.82 -8.82
N GLN A 90 12.84 25.95 -9.83
CA GLN A 90 13.35 24.59 -9.68
C GLN A 90 14.78 24.52 -9.10
N ARG A 91 15.67 25.44 -9.47
CA ARG A 91 17.03 25.51 -8.90
C ARG A 91 16.99 25.70 -7.38
N TRP A 92 16.02 26.46 -6.89
CA TRP A 92 15.87 26.76 -5.46
C TRP A 92 15.22 25.62 -4.68
N GLU A 93 14.54 24.67 -5.33
CA GLU A 93 14.07 23.43 -4.68
C GLU A 93 15.24 22.58 -4.17
N GLN A 94 16.34 22.52 -4.94
CA GLN A 94 17.56 21.83 -4.52
C GLN A 94 18.24 22.58 -3.36
N LEU A 95 18.33 23.90 -3.43
CA LEU A 95 18.85 24.71 -2.33
C LEU A 95 18.02 24.52 -1.05
N ALA A 96 16.69 24.42 -1.17
CA ALA A 96 15.80 24.12 -0.05
C ALA A 96 16.09 22.75 0.56
N THR A 97 16.26 21.73 -0.29
CA THR A 97 16.60 20.36 0.11
C THR A 97 17.95 20.32 0.84
N ASP A 98 18.97 20.95 0.28
CA ASP A 98 20.30 20.99 0.88
C ASP A 98 20.28 21.74 2.21
N LEU A 99 19.61 22.90 2.26
CA LEU A 99 19.48 23.71 3.47
C LEU A 99 18.76 22.97 4.59
N VAL A 100 17.74 22.16 4.29
CA VAL A 100 17.02 21.38 5.30
C VAL A 100 17.83 20.20 5.80
N ASN A 101 18.65 19.57 4.95
CA ASN A 101 19.34 18.34 5.34
C ASN A 101 20.71 18.55 5.99
N VAL A 102 21.33 19.73 5.93
CA VAL A 102 22.59 19.97 6.67
C VAL A 102 22.42 19.80 8.19
N PRO A 103 23.43 19.28 8.91
CA PRO A 103 23.42 19.30 10.37
C PRO A 103 23.35 20.74 10.89
N ASP A 104 22.82 20.96 12.10
CA ASP A 104 22.69 22.31 12.66
C ASP A 104 24.03 23.05 12.69
N SER A 105 25.14 22.35 12.96
CA SER A 105 26.50 22.90 12.93
C SER A 105 26.95 23.40 11.55
N GLY A 106 26.35 22.89 10.48
CA GLY A 106 26.61 23.30 9.09
C GLY A 106 25.65 24.36 8.56
N LEU A 107 24.62 24.75 9.32
CA LEU A 107 23.54 25.62 8.84
C LEU A 107 24.04 27.03 8.50
N GLU A 108 24.90 27.63 9.33
CA GLU A 108 25.48 28.95 9.09
C GLU A 108 26.31 28.97 7.79
N ALA A 109 27.14 27.95 7.58
CA ALA A 109 27.95 27.81 6.37
C ALA A 109 27.09 27.61 5.12
N GLN A 110 26.01 26.82 5.22
CA GLN A 110 25.11 26.60 4.09
C GLN A 110 24.33 27.87 3.71
N VAL A 111 23.90 28.67 4.69
CA VAL A 111 23.28 29.99 4.42
C VAL A 111 24.27 30.94 3.77
N ALA A 112 25.50 31.02 4.29
CA ALA A 112 26.55 31.85 3.70
C ALA A 112 26.84 31.46 2.23
N LYS A 113 26.90 30.15 1.96
CA LYS A 113 27.07 29.60 0.61
C LYS A 113 25.94 30.01 -0.32
N ILE A 114 24.66 29.91 0.11
CA ILE A 114 23.52 30.37 -0.70
C ILE A 114 23.64 31.86 -1.01
N CYS A 115 24.04 32.68 -0.04
CA CYS A 115 24.25 34.11 -0.28
C CYS A 115 25.34 34.40 -1.30
N GLU A 116 26.44 33.65 -1.28
CA GLU A 116 27.53 33.78 -2.25
C GLU A 116 27.09 33.31 -3.64
N ASP A 117 26.54 32.09 -3.74
CA ASP A 117 26.13 31.45 -4.99
C ASP A 117 25.03 32.22 -5.74
N GLU A 118 24.10 32.84 -4.99
CA GLU A 118 22.98 33.62 -5.52
C GLU A 118 23.22 35.14 -5.45
N GLN A 119 24.45 35.57 -5.11
CA GLN A 119 24.86 36.99 -5.05
C GLN A 119 23.94 37.88 -4.18
N ILE A 120 23.52 37.37 -3.03
CA ILE A 120 22.58 38.03 -2.13
C ILE A 120 23.31 38.98 -1.19
N ASP A 121 23.00 40.27 -1.26
CA ASP A 121 23.36 41.22 -0.21
C ASP A 121 22.40 41.06 0.98
N ASN A 122 22.94 40.54 2.09
CA ASN A 122 22.19 40.35 3.32
C ASN A 122 21.73 41.66 3.99
N ASN A 123 22.22 42.82 3.57
CA ASN A 123 21.73 44.11 4.07
C ASN A 123 20.43 44.56 3.38
N GLU A 124 20.08 43.99 2.24
CA GLU A 124 18.84 44.32 1.54
C GLU A 124 17.61 43.88 2.35
N PRO A 125 16.49 44.64 2.29
CA PRO A 125 15.29 44.27 2.98
C PRO A 125 14.73 42.96 2.42
N ALA A 126 14.19 42.12 3.29
CA ALA A 126 13.44 40.93 2.89
C ALA A 126 11.99 41.09 3.35
N LYS A 127 11.04 40.79 2.46
CA LYS A 127 9.60 40.86 2.72
C LYS A 127 8.99 39.49 2.50
N VAL A 128 8.39 38.91 3.55
CA VAL A 128 7.84 37.56 3.50
C VAL A 128 6.41 37.55 4.02
N PHE A 129 5.51 36.92 3.28
CA PHE A 129 4.10 36.73 3.63
C PHE A 129 3.88 35.30 4.10
N VAL A 130 3.19 35.13 5.22
CA VAL A 130 2.93 33.81 5.81
C VAL A 130 1.44 33.57 5.92
N GLY A 131 0.98 32.44 5.39
CA GLY A 131 -0.39 31.97 5.50
C GLY A 131 -0.42 30.50 5.88
N MET A 132 -1.53 30.04 6.44
CA MET A 132 -1.69 28.66 6.88
C MET A 132 -3.11 28.14 6.67
N ASP A 133 -3.25 26.81 6.58
CA ASP A 133 -4.54 26.13 6.60
C ASP A 133 -5.09 25.94 8.04
N THR A 134 -6.14 25.13 8.17
CA THR A 134 -6.82 24.86 9.46
C THR A 134 -6.23 23.69 10.26
N ARG A 135 -5.09 23.11 9.87
CA ARG A 135 -4.50 21.99 10.62
C ARG A 135 -4.09 22.42 12.02
N TYR A 136 -4.33 21.55 12.99
CA TYR A 136 -4.04 21.82 14.41
C TYR A 136 -2.57 22.24 14.66
N HIS A 137 -1.63 21.65 13.92
CA HIS A 137 -0.19 21.94 14.04
C HIS A 137 0.24 23.25 13.35
N SER A 138 -0.58 23.80 12.45
CA SER A 138 -0.20 24.95 11.61
C SER A 138 0.21 26.20 12.40
N PRO A 139 -0.47 26.60 13.50
CA PRO A 139 -0.04 27.76 14.30
C PRO A 139 1.36 27.61 14.92
N GLN A 140 1.73 26.41 15.35
CA GLN A 140 3.08 26.15 15.89
C GLN A 140 4.12 26.22 14.78
N LEU A 141 3.86 25.56 13.65
CA LEU A 141 4.77 25.51 12.51
C LEU A 141 4.95 26.91 11.87
N SER A 142 3.91 27.75 11.90
CA SER A 142 4.00 29.16 11.49
C SER A 142 4.99 29.96 12.32
N ARG A 143 5.03 29.74 13.64
CA ARG A 143 6.02 30.40 14.51
C ARG A 143 7.45 29.99 14.15
N ALA A 144 7.68 28.73 13.77
CA ALA A 144 8.99 28.29 13.32
C ALA A 144 9.41 29.00 12.02
N VAL A 145 8.52 29.12 11.03
CA VAL A 145 8.75 29.91 9.80
C VAL A 145 9.10 31.37 10.15
N VAL A 146 8.30 32.01 11.01
CA VAL A 146 8.52 33.40 11.45
C VAL A 146 9.89 33.56 12.11
N ASN A 147 10.29 32.64 12.98
CA ASN A 147 11.61 32.65 13.61
C ASN A 147 12.75 32.59 12.59
N GLY A 148 12.59 31.80 11.52
CA GLY A 148 13.53 31.76 10.41
C GLY A 148 13.66 33.11 9.70
N ILE A 149 12.53 33.73 9.37
CA ILE A 149 12.50 35.05 8.72
C ILE A 149 13.19 36.10 9.60
N LEU A 150 12.87 36.11 10.90
CA LEU A 150 13.41 37.07 11.88
C LEU A 150 14.92 36.84 12.14
N ALA A 151 15.39 35.60 12.10
CA ALA A 151 16.81 35.28 12.27
C ALA A 151 17.71 35.95 11.23
N LEU A 152 17.17 36.22 10.03
CA LEU A 152 17.82 36.97 8.95
C LEU A 152 17.35 38.43 8.84
N LYS A 153 16.64 38.95 9.86
CA LYS A 153 16.08 40.31 9.90
C LYS A 153 15.10 40.61 8.76
N GLY A 154 14.37 39.60 8.28
CA GLY A 154 13.28 39.80 7.34
C GLY A 154 12.05 40.41 7.99
N THR A 155 11.25 41.13 7.21
CA THR A 155 9.93 41.64 7.60
C THR A 155 8.88 40.60 7.27
N VAL A 156 8.03 40.27 8.24
CA VAL A 156 6.95 39.29 8.06
C VAL A 156 5.58 39.98 8.06
N THR A 157 4.68 39.50 7.21
CA THR A 157 3.24 39.81 7.28
C THR A 157 2.48 38.51 7.39
N GLU A 158 1.81 38.31 8.52
CA GLU A 158 1.03 37.10 8.80
C GLU A 158 -0.43 37.33 8.41
N PHE A 159 -0.94 36.53 7.46
CA PHE A 159 -2.34 36.54 7.04
C PHE A 159 -3.20 35.54 7.81
N GLY A 160 -2.58 34.68 8.64
CA GLY A 160 -3.29 33.68 9.43
C GLY A 160 -3.92 32.59 8.55
N ILE A 161 -5.18 32.25 8.84
CA ILE A 161 -5.90 31.17 8.15
C ILE A 161 -6.40 31.67 6.80
N VAL A 162 -5.80 31.21 5.71
CA VAL A 162 -6.14 31.56 4.32
C VAL A 162 -6.07 30.34 3.42
N THR A 163 -6.76 30.34 2.27
CA THR A 163 -6.57 29.29 1.27
C THR A 163 -5.21 29.47 0.59
N THR A 164 -4.67 28.40 0.00
CA THR A 164 -3.43 28.49 -0.77
C THR A 164 -3.54 29.57 -1.87
N PRO A 165 -4.61 29.60 -2.70
CA PRO A 165 -4.75 30.61 -3.75
C PRO A 165 -4.82 32.05 -3.25
N MET A 166 -5.40 32.30 -2.06
CA MET A 166 -5.45 33.65 -1.48
C MET A 166 -4.04 34.18 -1.19
N LEU A 167 -3.14 33.34 -0.66
CA LEU A 167 -1.77 33.76 -0.37
C LEU A 167 -0.99 34.06 -1.66
N HIS A 168 -1.14 33.23 -2.70
CA HIS A 168 -0.56 33.48 -4.03
C HIS A 168 -1.06 34.81 -4.63
N TYR A 169 -2.36 35.09 -4.49
CA TYR A 169 -2.97 36.34 -4.90
C TYR A 169 -2.38 37.55 -4.14
N PHE A 170 -2.19 37.48 -2.80
CA PHE A 170 -1.63 38.59 -2.02
C PHE A 170 -0.19 38.94 -2.40
N VAL A 171 0.64 37.91 -2.65
CA VAL A 171 2.01 38.08 -3.12
C VAL A 171 2.02 38.80 -4.46
N THR A 172 1.22 38.32 -5.42
CA THR A 172 1.12 38.89 -6.77
C THR A 172 0.61 40.33 -6.74
N CYS A 173 -0.46 40.61 -6.01
CA CYS A 173 -1.01 41.95 -5.85
C CYS A 173 0.03 42.93 -5.29
N THR A 174 0.79 42.51 -4.29
CA THR A 174 1.83 43.36 -3.68
C THR A 174 2.95 43.68 -4.66
N ASN A 175 3.44 42.67 -5.38
CA ASN A 175 4.58 42.84 -6.29
C ASN A 175 4.21 43.51 -7.62
N THR A 176 2.93 43.47 -8.00
CA THR A 176 2.38 44.21 -9.15
C THR A 176 1.88 45.60 -8.79
N GLN A 177 2.20 46.11 -7.59
CA GLN A 177 1.76 47.42 -7.11
C GLN A 177 0.23 47.60 -7.16
N ASN A 178 -0.49 46.55 -6.76
CA ASN A 178 -1.94 46.40 -6.79
C ASN A 178 -2.58 46.37 -8.19
N ALA A 179 -1.81 46.27 -9.28
CA ALA A 179 -2.37 46.14 -10.63
C ALA A 179 -3.20 44.86 -10.81
N TYR A 180 -2.85 43.77 -10.12
CA TYR A 180 -3.63 42.53 -10.13
C TYR A 180 -4.86 42.56 -9.20
N GLY A 181 -4.88 43.47 -8.23
CA GLY A 181 -5.93 43.62 -7.21
C GLY A 181 -5.37 44.06 -5.86
N LEU A 182 -6.23 44.15 -4.83
CA LEU A 182 -5.81 44.51 -3.47
C LEU A 182 -5.35 43.28 -2.68
N PRO A 183 -4.20 43.30 -1.97
CA PRO A 183 -3.61 42.15 -1.28
C PRO A 183 -4.28 41.88 0.08
N THR A 184 -5.60 41.71 0.08
CA THR A 184 -6.42 41.42 1.27
C THR A 184 -7.50 40.40 0.95
N GLU A 185 -8.02 39.71 1.97
CA GLU A 185 -9.14 38.77 1.77
C GLU A 185 -10.35 39.45 1.11
N GLU A 186 -10.64 40.68 1.51
CA GLU A 186 -11.69 41.49 0.91
C GLU A 186 -11.41 41.85 -0.55
N GLY A 187 -10.16 42.18 -0.89
CA GLY A 187 -9.74 42.44 -2.26
C GLY A 187 -9.94 41.22 -3.17
N TYR A 188 -9.48 40.05 -2.69
CA TYR A 188 -9.66 38.77 -3.38
C TYR A 188 -11.13 38.44 -3.63
N MET A 189 -11.95 38.44 -2.57
CA MET A 189 -13.40 38.19 -2.69
C MET A 189 -14.08 39.24 -3.58
N GLY A 190 -13.72 40.51 -3.42
CA GLY A 190 -14.31 41.63 -4.16
C GLY A 190 -14.06 41.50 -5.66
N LYS A 191 -12.83 41.19 -6.06
CA LYS A 191 -12.44 40.97 -7.47
C LYS A 191 -13.29 39.86 -8.11
N LEU A 192 -13.29 38.67 -7.51
CA LEU A 192 -14.00 37.51 -8.04
C LEU A 192 -15.52 37.72 -8.07
N ILE A 193 -16.11 38.25 -6.99
CA ILE A 193 -17.56 38.42 -6.90
C ILE A 193 -18.06 39.51 -7.84
N ALA A 194 -17.29 40.59 -8.04
CA ALA A 194 -17.65 41.65 -8.98
C ALA A 194 -17.69 41.09 -10.42
N ALA A 195 -16.65 40.37 -10.83
CA ALA A 195 -16.58 39.74 -12.14
C ALA A 195 -17.69 38.70 -12.34
N PHE A 196 -17.90 37.82 -11.34
CA PHE A 196 -18.96 36.81 -11.39
C PHE A 196 -20.37 37.41 -11.54
N LYS A 197 -20.68 38.47 -10.77
CA LYS A 197 -21.99 39.16 -10.87
C LYS A 197 -22.18 39.83 -12.21
N ALA A 198 -21.13 40.45 -12.76
CA ALA A 198 -21.17 41.06 -14.09
C ALA A 198 -21.44 40.01 -15.18
N LEU A 199 -20.85 38.81 -15.06
CA LEU A 199 -21.02 37.71 -16.01
C LEU A 199 -22.39 37.02 -15.94
N ARG A 200 -22.96 36.90 -14.73
CA ARG A 200 -24.27 36.28 -14.46
C ARG A 200 -25.45 37.09 -15.01
N GLY A 201 -25.42 38.41 -14.94
CA GLY A 201 -26.56 39.26 -15.29
C GLY A 201 -27.78 39.03 -14.37
N GLU A 202 -28.98 39.38 -14.86
CA GLU A 202 -30.22 39.39 -14.05
C GLU A 202 -30.96 38.04 -14.02
N GLN A 203 -30.84 37.21 -15.05
CA GLN A 203 -31.56 35.94 -15.14
C GLN A 203 -30.93 34.88 -14.23
N ALA A 204 -31.62 34.45 -13.18
CA ALA A 204 -31.06 33.51 -12.21
C ALA A 204 -30.93 32.04 -12.71
N GLU A 205 -31.90 31.59 -13.52
CA GLU A 205 -32.07 30.18 -13.94
C GLU A 205 -32.43 30.03 -15.43
N PRO A 206 -31.47 30.20 -16.35
CA PRO A 206 -31.65 29.94 -17.77
C PRO A 206 -31.66 28.43 -18.09
N GLY A 207 -32.57 28.00 -18.98
CA GLY A 207 -32.62 26.61 -19.46
C GLY A 207 -32.79 25.59 -18.33
N ASN A 208 -31.86 24.63 -18.27
CA ASN A 208 -31.80 23.58 -17.24
C ASN A 208 -30.95 23.98 -16.03
N TYR A 209 -30.26 25.12 -16.07
CA TYR A 209 -29.44 25.58 -14.95
C TYR A 209 -30.34 25.95 -13.75
N ARG A 210 -29.98 25.45 -12.57
CA ARG A 210 -30.63 25.79 -11.30
C ARG A 210 -29.69 26.55 -10.39
N ASN A 211 -30.17 27.59 -9.73
CA ASN A 211 -29.36 28.49 -8.92
C ASN A 211 -29.08 27.94 -7.50
N GLN A 212 -28.63 26.69 -7.41
CA GLN A 212 -28.29 26.01 -6.17
C GLN A 212 -27.07 25.12 -6.38
N LEU A 213 -26.06 25.27 -5.52
CA LEU A 213 -24.84 24.47 -5.48
C LEU A 213 -24.63 23.92 -4.07
N TYR A 214 -24.25 22.65 -3.97
CA TYR A 214 -23.81 22.04 -2.71
C TYR A 214 -22.28 21.98 -2.71
N TYR A 215 -21.68 22.58 -1.69
CA TYR A 215 -20.23 22.77 -1.59
C TYR A 215 -19.69 21.95 -0.41
N ASP A 216 -18.97 20.88 -0.71
CA ASP A 216 -18.20 20.12 0.26
C ASP A 216 -16.90 20.85 0.55
N GLY A 217 -16.82 21.41 1.75
CA GLY A 217 -15.66 22.19 2.19
C GLY A 217 -14.49 21.39 2.73
N ALA A 218 -14.53 20.04 2.64
CA ALA A 218 -13.50 19.11 3.11
C ALA A 218 -13.09 19.27 4.58
N ASN A 219 -13.92 19.94 5.39
CA ASN A 219 -13.58 20.45 6.72
C ASN A 219 -12.30 21.32 6.74
N GLY A 220 -11.92 21.86 5.60
CA GLY A 220 -10.72 22.67 5.41
C GLY A 220 -11.00 24.17 5.42
N VAL A 221 -9.98 24.97 5.14
CA VAL A 221 -10.07 26.44 5.13
C VAL A 221 -11.05 26.96 4.07
N GLY A 222 -11.23 26.23 2.95
CA GLY A 222 -12.20 26.57 1.92
C GLY A 222 -13.64 26.69 2.44
N SER A 223 -14.03 25.84 3.39
CA SER A 223 -15.36 25.90 4.03
C SER A 223 -15.59 27.24 4.75
N LEU A 224 -14.58 27.72 5.49
CA LEU A 224 -14.62 28.96 6.25
C LEU A 224 -14.69 30.18 5.33
N LYS A 225 -13.87 30.18 4.26
CA LYS A 225 -13.84 31.30 3.31
C LYS A 225 -15.11 31.37 2.46
N MET A 226 -15.69 30.22 2.10
CA MET A 226 -16.94 30.18 1.33
C MET A 226 -18.12 30.85 2.07
N LEU A 227 -18.16 30.82 3.42
CA LEU A 227 -19.17 31.56 4.18
C LEU A 227 -19.08 33.09 3.97
N GLY A 228 -17.88 33.62 3.74
CA GLY A 228 -17.67 35.02 3.36
C GLY A 228 -18.19 35.32 1.95
N PHE A 229 -17.90 34.42 0.99
CA PHE A 229 -18.42 34.50 -0.37
C PHE A 229 -19.95 34.48 -0.39
N ILE A 230 -20.61 33.57 0.33
CA ILE A 230 -22.07 33.46 0.36
C ILE A 230 -22.74 34.78 0.75
N LYS A 231 -22.23 35.44 1.80
CA LYS A 231 -22.74 36.74 2.25
C LYS A 231 -22.63 37.82 1.16
N LYS A 232 -21.50 37.85 0.44
CA LYS A 232 -21.21 38.86 -0.59
C LYS A 232 -21.82 38.54 -1.96
N LEU A 233 -22.04 37.27 -2.28
CA LEU A 233 -22.76 36.82 -3.48
C LEU A 233 -24.21 37.28 -3.46
N ASN A 234 -24.84 37.33 -2.27
CA ASN A 234 -26.18 37.90 -2.05
C ASN A 234 -27.24 37.33 -3.02
N GLY A 235 -27.33 36.00 -3.11
CA GLY A 235 -28.29 35.30 -3.97
C GLY A 235 -27.89 35.15 -5.44
N ALA A 236 -26.80 35.79 -5.90
CA ALA A 236 -26.28 35.61 -7.26
C ALA A 236 -25.95 34.14 -7.57
N LEU A 237 -25.50 33.40 -6.54
CA LEU A 237 -25.41 31.95 -6.50
C LEU A 237 -25.77 31.47 -5.09
N ASN A 238 -26.72 30.55 -4.95
CA ASN A 238 -27.05 29.96 -3.64
C ASN A 238 -26.14 28.76 -3.39
N VAL A 239 -25.22 28.90 -2.44
CA VAL A 239 -24.27 27.84 -2.07
C VAL A 239 -24.64 27.30 -0.68
N LYS A 240 -24.83 25.99 -0.58
CA LYS A 240 -24.98 25.29 0.70
C LYS A 240 -23.69 24.55 1.04
N VAL A 241 -22.98 25.04 2.05
CA VAL A 241 -21.74 24.41 2.53
C VAL A 241 -22.06 23.25 3.46
N PHE A 242 -21.39 22.12 3.25
CA PHE A 242 -21.33 20.99 4.18
C PHE A 242 -19.88 20.56 4.37
N ASN A 243 -19.64 19.68 5.35
CA ASN A 243 -18.28 19.34 5.82
C ASN A 243 -17.47 20.60 6.16
N SER A 244 -17.92 21.32 7.19
CA SER A 244 -17.30 22.56 7.66
C SER A 244 -16.64 22.46 9.04
N ASN A 245 -16.94 21.42 9.82
CA ASN A 245 -16.59 21.34 11.26
C ASN A 245 -16.04 19.95 11.69
N GLY A 246 -15.53 19.16 10.76
CA GLY A 246 -14.96 17.83 11.03
C GLY A 246 -13.44 17.75 10.88
N LYS A 247 -12.93 16.53 10.75
CA LYS A 247 -11.52 16.27 10.46
C LYS A 247 -11.22 16.59 9.00
N ILE A 248 -10.15 17.35 8.75
CA ILE A 248 -9.78 17.79 7.39
C ILE A 248 -9.56 16.59 6.45
N ASN A 249 -10.16 16.64 5.26
CA ASN A 249 -10.14 15.60 4.21
C ASN A 249 -10.63 14.20 4.65
N PHE A 250 -11.26 14.07 5.81
CA PHE A 250 -11.66 12.76 6.32
C PHE A 250 -12.96 12.29 5.67
N LYS A 251 -12.84 11.35 4.73
CA LYS A 251 -13.94 10.78 3.94
C LYS A 251 -14.78 11.82 3.18
N CYS A 252 -14.17 12.96 2.88
CA CYS A 252 -14.74 14.07 2.12
C CYS A 252 -13.62 14.80 1.34
N GLY A 253 -14.01 15.77 0.54
CA GLY A 253 -13.10 16.60 -0.26
C GLY A 253 -12.76 16.03 -1.63
N ALA A 254 -12.13 16.87 -2.46
CA ALA A 254 -11.89 16.59 -3.87
C ALA A 254 -11.11 15.29 -4.11
N ASP A 255 -10.04 15.06 -3.35
CA ASP A 255 -9.20 13.86 -3.46
C ASP A 255 -9.98 12.58 -3.11
N PHE A 256 -10.81 12.62 -2.06
CA PHE A 256 -11.65 11.49 -1.67
C PHE A 256 -12.65 11.15 -2.78
N VAL A 257 -13.37 12.15 -3.28
CA VAL A 257 -14.38 11.97 -4.33
C VAL A 257 -13.74 11.44 -5.62
N LYS A 258 -12.62 12.05 -6.04
CA LYS A 258 -11.87 11.64 -7.23
C LYS A 258 -11.31 10.22 -7.10
N THR A 259 -10.73 9.86 -5.97
CA THR A 259 -10.04 8.56 -5.82
C THR A 259 -11.03 7.42 -5.57
N ASN A 260 -12.12 7.67 -4.84
CA ASN A 260 -13.07 6.62 -4.43
C ASN A 260 -14.29 6.52 -5.34
N HIS A 261 -14.50 7.46 -6.27
CA HIS A 261 -15.64 7.49 -7.20
C HIS A 261 -16.98 7.32 -6.47
N ARG A 262 -17.16 8.05 -5.37
CA ARG A 262 -18.38 8.02 -4.54
C ARG A 262 -18.61 9.36 -3.87
N VAL A 263 -19.84 9.56 -3.40
CA VAL A 263 -20.23 10.75 -2.62
C VAL A 263 -19.46 10.83 -1.30
N PRO A 264 -19.12 12.04 -0.82
CA PRO A 264 -18.51 12.23 0.49
C PRO A 264 -19.49 11.93 1.64
N GLU A 265 -18.95 11.61 2.83
CA GLU A 265 -19.77 11.60 4.04
C GLU A 265 -20.30 13.03 4.31
N GLY A 266 -21.49 13.13 4.89
CA GLY A 266 -22.13 14.41 5.21
C GLY A 266 -22.89 15.08 4.06
N LEU A 267 -23.02 14.43 2.90
CA LEU A 267 -23.85 14.93 1.79
C LEU A 267 -25.31 15.10 2.26
N PRO A 268 -25.94 16.29 2.10
CA PRO A 268 -27.34 16.50 2.47
C PRO A 268 -28.30 15.61 1.66
N GLU A 269 -29.36 15.11 2.29
CA GLU A 269 -30.33 14.20 1.66
C GLU A 269 -30.98 14.80 0.41
N GLU A 270 -31.28 16.10 0.42
CA GLU A 270 -31.85 16.80 -0.73
C GLU A 270 -30.91 16.86 -1.94
N ALA A 271 -29.59 16.84 -1.72
CA ALA A 271 -28.60 16.77 -2.80
C ALA A 271 -28.55 15.36 -3.39
N ALA A 272 -28.69 14.34 -2.55
CA ALA A 272 -28.67 12.93 -2.95
C ALA A 272 -29.91 12.51 -3.75
N LEU A 273 -31.08 13.08 -3.46
CA LEU A 273 -32.36 12.67 -4.05
C LEU A 273 -32.74 13.39 -5.36
N ALA A 274 -32.13 14.54 -5.65
CA ALA A 274 -32.60 15.45 -6.72
C ALA A 274 -31.57 15.71 -7.83
N SER A 275 -30.61 14.81 -8.06
CA SER A 275 -29.45 15.06 -8.93
C SER A 275 -28.78 16.41 -8.60
N GLY A 276 -28.61 16.67 -7.30
CA GLY A 276 -28.09 17.94 -6.81
C GLY A 276 -26.69 18.20 -7.37
N ARG A 277 -26.50 19.42 -7.91
CA ARG A 277 -25.18 19.86 -8.39
C ARG A 277 -24.25 20.03 -7.19
N CYS A 278 -23.24 19.18 -7.10
CA CYS A 278 -22.28 19.18 -6.01
C CYS A 278 -20.87 19.47 -6.54
N CYS A 279 -20.08 20.14 -5.71
CA CYS A 279 -18.64 20.23 -5.89
C CYS A 279 -17.93 19.96 -4.56
N SER A 280 -16.72 19.42 -4.64
CA SER A 280 -15.83 19.24 -3.49
C SER A 280 -14.53 19.96 -3.75
N VAL A 281 -14.05 20.66 -2.72
CA VAL A 281 -12.69 21.22 -2.69
C VAL A 281 -11.77 20.34 -1.85
N ASP A 282 -10.46 20.54 -1.93
CA ASP A 282 -9.52 19.93 -0.99
C ASP A 282 -9.21 20.85 0.22
N GLY A 283 -8.42 20.35 1.17
CA GLY A 283 -8.23 20.99 2.48
C GLY A 283 -7.76 22.45 2.46
N ASP A 284 -6.95 22.84 1.47
CA ASP A 284 -6.44 24.20 1.26
C ASP A 284 -7.11 24.95 0.08
N ALA A 285 -8.14 24.33 -0.52
CA ALA A 285 -8.94 24.84 -1.62
C ALA A 285 -8.13 25.23 -2.88
N ASP A 286 -7.15 24.39 -3.26
CA ASP A 286 -6.41 24.50 -4.52
C ASP A 286 -6.90 23.52 -5.62
N ARG A 287 -7.91 22.70 -5.29
CA ARG A 287 -8.56 21.75 -6.22
C ARG A 287 -10.07 21.81 -6.12
N VAL A 288 -10.74 21.61 -7.26
CA VAL A 288 -12.19 21.39 -7.29
C VAL A 288 -12.57 20.26 -8.24
N VAL A 289 -13.53 19.44 -7.83
CA VAL A 289 -14.20 18.46 -8.69
C VAL A 289 -15.71 18.58 -8.52
N TYR A 290 -16.45 18.33 -9.60
CA TYR A 290 -17.91 18.30 -9.61
C TYR A 290 -18.43 16.88 -9.64
N TYR A 291 -19.63 16.67 -9.13
CA TYR A 291 -20.31 15.37 -9.16
C TYR A 291 -21.81 15.52 -8.89
N PHE A 292 -22.53 14.43 -9.18
CA PHE A 292 -23.92 14.26 -8.81
C PHE A 292 -24.30 12.78 -8.83
N THR A 293 -25.48 12.48 -8.31
CA THR A 293 -26.14 11.18 -8.48
C THR A 293 -27.16 11.30 -9.62
N ASP A 294 -27.02 10.49 -10.66
CA ASP A 294 -27.97 10.48 -11.77
C ASP A 294 -29.32 9.87 -11.35
N LYS A 295 -30.28 9.87 -12.29
CA LYS A 295 -31.66 9.40 -12.02
C LYS A 295 -31.73 7.91 -11.71
N GLU A 296 -30.71 7.15 -12.13
CA GLU A 296 -30.55 5.72 -11.87
C GLU A 296 -29.87 5.44 -10.52
N GLY A 297 -29.51 6.47 -9.74
CA GLY A 297 -28.83 6.31 -8.46
C GLY A 297 -27.31 6.10 -8.58
N THR A 298 -26.73 6.35 -9.76
CA THR A 298 -25.30 6.16 -10.04
C THR A 298 -24.52 7.44 -9.81
N PHE A 299 -23.40 7.33 -9.11
CA PHE A 299 -22.46 8.44 -8.93
C PHE A 299 -21.78 8.80 -10.26
N ARG A 300 -21.81 10.10 -10.61
CA ARG A 300 -21.15 10.65 -11.80
C ARG A 300 -20.13 11.70 -11.39
N LEU A 301 -18.89 11.53 -11.85
CA LEU A 301 -17.77 12.43 -11.61
C LEU A 301 -17.56 13.36 -12.79
N LEU A 302 -17.30 14.63 -12.51
CA LEU A 302 -16.87 15.66 -13.44
C LEU A 302 -15.58 16.27 -12.92
N ASP A 303 -14.45 15.67 -13.30
CA ASP A 303 -13.14 16.00 -12.75
C ASP A 303 -12.43 17.14 -13.49
N GLY A 304 -11.13 17.35 -13.23
CA GLY A 304 -10.38 18.47 -13.82
C GLY A 304 -10.35 18.48 -15.35
N ASP A 305 -10.38 17.32 -16.03
CA ASP A 305 -10.44 17.28 -17.50
C ASP A 305 -11.79 17.80 -18.01
N ARG A 306 -12.87 17.50 -17.29
CA ARG A 306 -14.22 18.00 -17.59
C ARG A 306 -14.29 19.50 -17.40
N ILE A 307 -13.64 20.03 -16.36
CA ILE A 307 -13.55 21.48 -16.11
C ILE A 307 -12.76 22.15 -17.24
N ALA A 308 -11.59 21.61 -17.59
CA ALA A 308 -10.76 22.15 -18.66
C ALA A 308 -11.51 22.20 -20.00
N THR A 309 -12.18 21.12 -20.40
CA THR A 309 -12.95 21.05 -21.65
C THR A 309 -14.14 22.02 -21.67
N LEU A 310 -14.86 22.15 -20.54
CA LEU A 310 -15.97 23.11 -20.40
C LEU A 310 -15.51 24.55 -20.58
N LEU A 311 -14.48 24.95 -19.81
CA LEU A 311 -13.95 26.31 -19.84
C LEU A 311 -13.29 26.63 -21.18
N ALA A 312 -12.49 25.70 -21.70
CA ALA A 312 -11.80 25.91 -22.97
C ALA A 312 -12.78 26.04 -24.15
N GLY A 313 -13.84 25.24 -24.17
CA GLY A 313 -14.87 25.34 -25.22
C GLY A 313 -15.57 26.69 -25.20
N TYR A 314 -15.93 27.18 -24.02
CA TYR A 314 -16.57 28.48 -23.89
C TYR A 314 -15.64 29.64 -24.22
N LEU A 315 -14.39 29.59 -23.78
CA LEU A 315 -13.39 30.62 -24.13
C LEU A 315 -13.11 30.66 -25.63
N LYS A 316 -13.00 29.50 -26.29
CA LYS A 316 -12.85 29.41 -27.74
C LYS A 316 -14.02 30.10 -28.45
N ASP A 317 -15.26 29.78 -28.06
CA ASP A 317 -16.47 30.41 -28.64
C ASP A 317 -16.42 31.95 -28.48
N LEU A 318 -16.04 32.44 -27.30
CA LEU A 318 -15.93 33.87 -27.04
C LEU A 318 -14.80 34.55 -27.84
N ILE A 319 -13.64 33.91 -27.97
CA ILE A 319 -12.50 34.44 -28.75
C ILE A 319 -12.87 34.56 -30.24
N GLU A 320 -13.51 33.54 -30.78
CA GLU A 320 -13.99 33.53 -32.17
C GLU A 320 -15.05 34.61 -32.40
N GLN A 321 -16.03 34.74 -31.48
CA GLN A 321 -17.06 35.78 -31.55
C GLN A 321 -16.50 37.19 -31.38
N CYS A 322 -15.46 37.36 -30.55
CA CYS A 322 -14.76 38.63 -30.38
C CYS A 322 -14.08 39.06 -31.69
N GLY A 323 -13.61 38.12 -32.51
CA GLY A 323 -12.89 38.39 -33.76
C GLY A 323 -11.46 38.85 -33.51
N VAL A 324 -10.79 38.28 -32.51
CA VAL A 324 -9.36 38.49 -32.23
C VAL A 324 -8.58 37.22 -32.59
N GLN A 325 -7.37 37.38 -33.10
CA GLN A 325 -6.49 36.25 -33.43
C GLN A 325 -5.59 35.93 -32.23
N LEU A 326 -5.94 34.89 -31.49
CA LEU A 326 -5.21 34.41 -30.32
C LEU A 326 -4.95 32.91 -30.44
N GLU A 327 -3.75 32.49 -30.09
CA GLU A 327 -3.41 31.06 -30.02
C GLU A 327 -3.84 30.47 -28.68
N MET A 328 -4.75 29.49 -28.73
CA MET A 328 -5.26 28.80 -27.56
C MET A 328 -4.69 27.39 -27.49
N GLY A 329 -4.34 26.94 -26.29
CA GLY A 329 -3.86 25.58 -26.06
C GLY A 329 -4.38 25.00 -24.75
N LEU A 330 -4.43 23.67 -24.70
CA LEU A 330 -4.83 22.93 -23.51
C LEU A 330 -3.68 22.03 -23.05
N VAL A 331 -3.32 22.09 -21.77
CA VAL A 331 -2.23 21.30 -21.20
C VAL A 331 -2.78 20.27 -20.23
N GLN A 332 -2.47 19.00 -20.48
CA GLN A 332 -2.88 17.85 -19.67
C GLN A 332 -1.66 17.09 -19.14
N THR A 333 -1.89 16.14 -18.24
CA THR A 333 -0.89 15.13 -17.85
C THR A 333 -1.30 13.77 -18.39
N ALA A 334 -0.43 12.77 -18.22
CA ALA A 334 -0.73 11.40 -18.58
C ALA A 334 -1.99 10.82 -17.89
N TYR A 335 -2.41 11.37 -16.74
CA TYR A 335 -3.61 10.91 -16.02
C TYR A 335 -4.92 11.34 -16.68
N ALA A 336 -4.89 12.26 -17.65
CA ALA A 336 -6.08 12.66 -18.36
C ALA A 336 -6.72 11.47 -19.08
N ASN A 337 -8.04 11.39 -19.08
CA ASN A 337 -8.75 10.32 -19.77
C ASN A 337 -8.53 10.42 -21.28
N GLY A 338 -8.26 9.30 -21.95
CA GLY A 338 -8.03 9.29 -23.40
C GLY A 338 -9.20 9.87 -24.20
N ALA A 339 -10.44 9.75 -23.70
CA ALA A 339 -11.62 10.34 -24.34
C ALA A 339 -11.66 11.88 -24.20
N SER A 340 -11.10 12.46 -23.14
CA SER A 340 -11.03 13.93 -23.00
C SER A 340 -10.06 14.50 -24.03
N THR A 341 -8.88 13.90 -24.17
CA THR A 341 -7.91 14.29 -25.20
C THR A 341 -8.47 14.13 -26.61
N ASP A 342 -9.17 13.02 -26.90
CA ASP A 342 -9.84 12.79 -28.18
C ASP A 342 -10.90 13.88 -28.47
N TYR A 343 -11.73 14.21 -27.47
CA TYR A 343 -12.73 15.27 -27.59
C TYR A 343 -12.10 16.63 -27.92
N ILE A 344 -11.03 17.01 -27.22
CA ILE A 344 -10.36 18.30 -27.43
C ILE A 344 -9.77 18.38 -28.83
N VAL A 345 -8.99 17.36 -29.24
CA VAL A 345 -8.27 17.38 -30.52
C VAL A 345 -9.24 17.22 -31.69
N ASN A 346 -10.17 16.26 -31.61
CA ASN A 346 -10.98 15.88 -32.75
C ASN A 346 -12.31 16.64 -32.86
N ARG A 347 -12.89 17.10 -31.74
CA ARG A 347 -14.13 17.89 -31.75
C ARG A 347 -13.88 19.37 -31.57
N MET A 348 -13.17 19.78 -30.52
CA MET A 348 -12.94 21.19 -30.22
C MET A 348 -11.89 21.84 -31.13
N LYS A 349 -11.02 21.03 -31.75
CA LYS A 349 -9.91 21.47 -32.61
C LYS A 349 -8.93 22.40 -31.89
N ILE A 350 -8.67 22.13 -30.61
CA ILE A 350 -7.68 22.88 -29.80
C ILE A 350 -6.40 22.03 -29.70
N PRO A 351 -5.21 22.61 -29.87
CA PRO A 351 -3.94 21.94 -29.60
C PRO A 351 -3.86 21.44 -28.15
N VAL A 352 -3.41 20.19 -27.97
CA VAL A 352 -3.19 19.58 -26.64
C VAL A 352 -1.71 19.26 -26.44
N SER A 353 -1.17 19.67 -25.30
CA SER A 353 0.18 19.29 -24.85
C SER A 353 0.10 18.40 -23.61
N CYS A 354 0.92 17.35 -23.56
CA CYS A 354 1.05 16.49 -22.37
C CYS A 354 2.36 16.81 -21.63
N THR A 355 2.30 17.05 -20.32
CA THR A 355 3.47 17.32 -19.48
C THR A 355 3.56 16.36 -18.29
N ARG A 356 4.68 16.40 -17.57
CA ARG A 356 4.85 15.66 -16.31
C ARG A 356 3.83 16.13 -15.27
N THR A 357 3.45 15.24 -14.36
CA THR A 357 2.58 15.58 -13.23
C THR A 357 3.18 16.69 -12.37
N GLY A 358 2.35 17.64 -11.96
CA GLY A 358 2.76 18.79 -11.17
C GLY A 358 2.51 20.11 -11.88
N VAL A 359 1.74 20.97 -11.23
CA VAL A 359 1.27 22.27 -11.71
C VAL A 359 2.37 23.14 -12.31
N LYS A 360 3.60 23.09 -11.78
CA LYS A 360 4.75 23.82 -12.34
C LYS A 360 5.02 23.48 -13.82
N HIS A 361 4.89 22.20 -14.20
CA HIS A 361 5.13 21.75 -15.58
C HIS A 361 3.96 22.12 -16.49
N LEU A 362 2.74 22.03 -15.98
CA LEU A 362 1.55 22.44 -16.72
C LEU A 362 1.56 23.95 -16.97
N HIS A 363 1.81 24.75 -15.93
CA HIS A 363 1.87 26.20 -15.98
C HIS A 363 2.93 26.69 -16.97
N HIS A 364 4.16 26.18 -16.89
CA HIS A 364 5.23 26.54 -17.83
C HIS A 364 4.83 26.26 -19.28
N LYS A 365 4.20 25.12 -19.55
CA LYS A 365 3.77 24.78 -20.91
C LYS A 365 2.60 25.62 -21.39
N ALA A 366 1.71 26.01 -20.47
CA ALA A 366 0.56 26.84 -20.78
C ALA A 366 0.98 28.28 -21.17
N LEU A 367 2.12 28.78 -20.66
CA LEU A 367 2.66 30.11 -20.99
C LEU A 367 3.10 30.25 -22.45
N GLU A 368 3.25 29.15 -23.19
CA GLU A 368 3.58 29.16 -24.61
C GLU A 368 2.39 29.58 -25.49
N TYR A 369 1.18 29.62 -24.94
CA TYR A 369 -0.05 30.01 -25.65
C TYR A 369 -0.48 31.45 -25.28
N ASP A 370 -1.26 32.10 -26.15
CA ASP A 370 -1.92 33.37 -25.80
C ASP A 370 -3.00 33.15 -24.73
N VAL A 371 -3.71 32.02 -24.82
CA VAL A 371 -4.67 31.53 -23.81
C VAL A 371 -4.35 30.07 -23.49
N GLY A 372 -3.70 29.83 -22.36
CA GLY A 372 -3.30 28.51 -21.91
C GLY A 372 -4.24 27.98 -20.83
N VAL A 373 -5.00 26.93 -21.13
CA VAL A 373 -5.86 26.24 -20.16
C VAL A 373 -5.15 25.00 -19.66
N TYR A 374 -5.01 24.82 -18.35
CA TYR A 374 -4.40 23.61 -17.81
C TYR A 374 -5.11 23.11 -16.57
N PHE A 375 -5.42 21.82 -16.55
CA PHE A 375 -5.93 21.13 -15.37
C PHE A 375 -5.33 19.72 -15.28
N GLU A 376 -5.07 19.28 -14.07
CA GLU A 376 -4.88 17.86 -13.75
C GLU A 376 -6.25 17.22 -13.46
N ALA A 377 -6.40 15.92 -13.77
CA ALA A 377 -7.63 15.18 -13.48
C ALA A 377 -8.02 15.15 -11.99
N ASN A 378 -7.14 15.55 -11.07
CA ASN A 378 -7.44 15.70 -9.65
C ASN A 378 -8.18 17.00 -9.29
N GLY A 379 -8.43 17.88 -10.27
CA GLY A 379 -9.13 19.15 -10.09
C GLY A 379 -8.23 20.36 -9.84
N HIS A 380 -6.89 20.22 -9.85
CA HIS A 380 -5.99 21.36 -9.77
C HIS A 380 -5.74 21.93 -11.17
N GLY A 381 -6.04 23.21 -11.39
CA GLY A 381 -5.76 23.87 -12.67
C GLY A 381 -6.22 25.32 -12.68
N THR A 382 -5.89 26.04 -13.76
CA THR A 382 -6.42 27.37 -14.03
C THR A 382 -6.24 27.72 -15.51
N ILE A 383 -6.54 28.96 -15.88
CA ILE A 383 -6.30 29.55 -17.19
C ILE A 383 -5.32 30.70 -17.03
N ILE A 384 -4.39 30.82 -17.97
CA ILE A 384 -3.45 31.94 -18.04
C ILE A 384 -3.57 32.66 -19.38
N TYR A 385 -3.40 33.99 -19.34
CA TYR A 385 -3.56 34.85 -20.50
C TYR A 385 -2.28 35.66 -20.71
N SER A 386 -1.74 35.63 -21.93
CA SER A 386 -0.56 36.43 -22.28
C SER A 386 -0.90 37.93 -22.25
N GLU A 387 0.11 38.78 -22.02
CA GLU A 387 -0.10 40.23 -22.10
C GLU A 387 -0.60 40.67 -23.49
N LYS A 388 -0.17 39.97 -24.55
CA LYS A 388 -0.69 40.14 -25.91
C LYS A 388 -2.19 39.86 -25.96
N ALA A 389 -2.67 38.76 -25.35
CA ALA A 389 -4.09 38.43 -25.29
C ALA A 389 -4.89 39.51 -24.55
N LYS A 390 -4.43 39.91 -23.36
CA LYS A 390 -5.09 40.95 -22.54
C LYS A 390 -5.20 42.28 -23.29
N GLN A 391 -4.14 42.71 -23.96
CA GLN A 391 -4.11 43.94 -24.74
C GLN A 391 -5.03 43.86 -25.97
N ALA A 392 -5.00 42.74 -26.71
CA ALA A 392 -5.84 42.55 -27.89
C ALA A 392 -7.34 42.55 -27.53
N ILE A 393 -7.72 41.86 -26.46
CA ILE A 393 -9.11 41.81 -25.98
C ILE A 393 -9.55 43.19 -25.46
N ARG A 394 -8.69 43.90 -24.72
CA ARG A 394 -8.99 45.26 -24.24
C ARG A 394 -9.19 46.24 -25.39
N ALA A 395 -8.31 46.21 -26.39
CA ALA A 395 -8.44 47.02 -27.60
C ALA A 395 -9.76 46.70 -28.32
N ALA A 396 -10.08 45.41 -28.51
CA ALA A 396 -11.32 44.98 -29.15
C ALA A 396 -12.59 45.45 -28.41
N SER A 397 -12.55 45.58 -27.07
CA SER A 397 -13.70 46.08 -26.29
C SER A 397 -13.97 47.58 -26.48
N GLN A 398 -12.96 48.34 -26.91
CA GLN A 398 -13.01 49.81 -27.04
C GLN A 398 -13.07 50.26 -28.51
N ASP A 399 -12.82 49.35 -29.45
CA ASP A 399 -12.78 49.63 -30.88
C ASP A 399 -14.19 49.86 -31.48
N GLU A 400 -14.54 51.13 -31.69
CA GLU A 400 -15.84 51.53 -32.25
C GLU A 400 -16.09 51.03 -33.68
N SER A 401 -15.05 50.56 -34.40
CA SER A 401 -15.22 49.97 -35.73
C SER A 401 -15.78 48.54 -35.70
N ARG A 402 -15.72 47.88 -34.53
CA ARG A 402 -16.30 46.53 -34.32
C ARG A 402 -17.80 46.60 -34.02
N THR A 403 -18.50 45.50 -34.26
CA THR A 403 -19.93 45.43 -33.95
C THR A 403 -20.16 45.56 -32.45
N GLU A 404 -21.35 46.02 -32.05
CA GLU A 404 -21.72 46.13 -30.64
C GLU A 404 -21.58 44.77 -29.93
N GLU A 405 -21.96 43.69 -30.60
CA GLU A 405 -21.84 42.32 -30.08
C GLU A 405 -20.38 41.93 -29.85
N GLN A 406 -19.48 42.20 -30.81
CA GLN A 406 -18.06 41.94 -30.65
C GLN A 406 -17.46 42.68 -29.46
N ARG A 407 -17.82 43.96 -29.28
CA ARG A 407 -17.37 44.77 -28.13
C ARG A 407 -17.90 44.22 -26.81
N LYS A 408 -19.16 43.81 -26.75
CA LYS A 408 -19.76 43.17 -25.56
C LYS A 408 -19.09 41.84 -25.23
N THR A 409 -18.81 41.01 -26.23
CA THR A 409 -18.08 39.74 -26.07
C THR A 409 -16.65 39.98 -25.60
N ALA A 410 -15.95 40.99 -26.13
CA ALA A 410 -14.63 41.38 -25.65
C ALA A 410 -14.67 41.84 -24.19
N ALA A 411 -15.65 42.66 -23.81
CA ALA A 411 -15.85 43.07 -22.42
C ALA A 411 -16.17 41.86 -21.51
N ARG A 412 -16.95 40.90 -21.99
CA ARG A 412 -17.24 39.64 -21.29
C ARG A 412 -15.98 38.79 -21.09
N LEU A 413 -15.11 38.70 -22.08
CA LEU A 413 -13.79 38.05 -21.96
C LEU A 413 -12.91 38.72 -20.91
N LEU A 414 -12.89 40.06 -20.83
CA LEU A 414 -12.16 40.76 -19.76
C LEU A 414 -12.70 40.38 -18.37
N GLN A 415 -14.02 40.27 -18.21
CA GLN A 415 -14.61 39.81 -16.94
C GLN A 415 -14.26 38.35 -16.64
N MET A 416 -14.16 37.48 -17.66
CA MET A 416 -13.68 36.10 -17.47
C MET A 416 -12.22 36.08 -16.99
N ILE A 417 -11.36 36.95 -17.53
CA ILE A 417 -9.97 37.12 -17.07
C ILE A 417 -9.95 37.59 -15.61
N ASP A 418 -10.77 38.58 -15.25
CA ASP A 418 -10.84 39.09 -13.86
C ASP A 418 -11.40 38.05 -12.87
N LEU A 419 -12.27 37.14 -13.33
CA LEU A 419 -12.78 36.01 -12.55
C LEU A 419 -11.75 34.88 -12.41
N THR A 420 -10.77 34.81 -13.31
CA THR A 420 -9.74 33.75 -13.29
C THR A 420 -8.62 34.11 -12.32
N ASN A 421 -8.24 33.16 -11.47
CA ASN A 421 -6.99 33.26 -10.73
C ASN A 421 -5.82 32.75 -11.59
N GLU A 422 -5.07 33.67 -12.18
CA GLU A 422 -3.95 33.37 -13.07
C GLU A 422 -2.68 32.91 -12.33
N THR A 423 -2.65 33.01 -11.00
CA THR A 423 -1.42 32.78 -10.20
C THR A 423 -1.18 31.30 -9.91
N VAL A 424 -2.23 30.58 -9.55
CA VAL A 424 -2.22 29.15 -9.19
C VAL A 424 -3.64 28.61 -9.34
N GLY A 425 -3.79 27.28 -9.38
CA GLY A 425 -5.12 26.68 -9.36
C GLY A 425 -5.91 27.07 -8.12
N ASP A 426 -7.16 27.49 -8.33
CA ASP A 426 -7.99 28.12 -7.33
C ASP A 426 -9.40 27.55 -7.37
N ALA A 427 -9.68 26.66 -6.42
CA ALA A 427 -10.93 25.93 -6.38
C ALA A 427 -12.18 26.83 -6.35
N ILE A 428 -12.09 28.01 -5.72
CA ILE A 428 -13.22 28.94 -5.60
C ILE A 428 -13.38 29.73 -6.91
N SER A 429 -12.29 30.22 -7.49
CA SER A 429 -12.31 30.86 -8.81
C SER A 429 -12.83 29.91 -9.89
N ASP A 430 -12.31 28.67 -9.91
CA ASP A 430 -12.71 27.62 -10.86
C ASP A 430 -14.18 27.23 -10.71
N MET A 431 -14.67 27.10 -9.47
CA MET A 431 -16.10 26.90 -9.20
C MET A 431 -16.94 28.05 -9.80
N LEU A 432 -16.57 29.30 -9.56
CA LEU A 432 -17.30 30.45 -10.11
C LEU A 432 -17.23 30.51 -11.65
N LEU A 433 -16.10 30.11 -12.24
CA LEU A 433 -15.95 29.99 -13.70
C LEU A 433 -16.87 28.90 -14.26
N VAL A 434 -16.88 27.70 -13.65
CA VAL A 434 -17.77 26.60 -14.05
C VAL A 434 -19.24 27.03 -13.95
N GLU A 435 -19.66 27.61 -12.83
CA GLU A 435 -21.03 28.08 -12.65
C GLU A 435 -21.41 29.18 -13.65
N THR A 436 -20.45 30.04 -14.04
CA THR A 436 -20.65 31.04 -15.10
C THR A 436 -20.89 30.38 -16.46
N VAL A 437 -20.10 29.36 -16.83
CA VAL A 437 -20.25 28.69 -18.12
C VAL A 437 -21.52 27.84 -18.19
N LEU A 438 -21.83 27.08 -17.13
CA LEU A 438 -23.05 26.29 -17.04
C LEU A 438 -24.30 27.19 -17.13
N HIS A 439 -24.27 28.35 -16.45
CA HIS A 439 -25.34 29.34 -16.55
C HIS A 439 -25.47 29.91 -17.97
N ALA A 440 -24.35 30.34 -18.58
CA ALA A 440 -24.38 30.91 -19.93
C ALA A 440 -24.89 29.92 -20.98
N LYS A 441 -24.61 28.62 -20.81
CA LYS A 441 -25.11 27.54 -21.68
C LYS A 441 -26.52 27.06 -21.31
N GLY A 442 -27.04 27.45 -20.14
CA GLY A 442 -28.29 26.93 -19.59
C GLY A 442 -28.24 25.43 -19.27
N TRP A 443 -27.06 24.91 -18.92
CA TRP A 443 -26.79 23.48 -18.73
C TRP A 443 -26.94 23.04 -17.27
N ASN A 444 -27.42 21.82 -17.06
CA ASN A 444 -27.23 21.08 -15.82
C ASN A 444 -26.00 20.14 -15.93
N LEU A 445 -25.78 19.27 -14.93
CA LEU A 445 -24.64 18.35 -14.94
C LEU A 445 -24.80 17.17 -15.90
N ASP A 446 -26.03 16.76 -16.23
CA ASP A 446 -26.28 15.74 -17.27
C ASP A 446 -25.87 16.28 -18.65
N ASP A 447 -26.26 17.52 -18.96
CA ASP A 447 -25.92 18.22 -20.20
C ASP A 447 -24.39 18.33 -20.35
N TRP A 448 -23.69 18.68 -19.27
CA TRP A 448 -22.22 18.74 -19.25
C TRP A 448 -21.59 17.35 -19.40
N LEU A 449 -22.07 16.34 -18.67
CA LEU A 449 -21.57 14.97 -18.76
C LEU A 449 -21.71 14.40 -20.18
N ALA A 450 -22.78 14.75 -20.89
CA ALA A 450 -23.04 14.30 -22.26
C ALA A 450 -22.07 14.86 -23.33
N SER A 451 -21.20 15.82 -22.98
CA SER A 451 -20.20 16.38 -23.91
C SER A 451 -19.30 15.33 -24.55
N TYR A 452 -18.85 14.34 -23.77
CA TYR A 452 -18.12 13.16 -24.20
C TYR A 452 -18.24 12.04 -23.15
N THR A 453 -17.87 10.81 -23.48
CA THR A 453 -17.92 9.68 -22.55
C THR A 453 -16.51 9.23 -22.21
N ASP A 454 -16.15 9.28 -20.92
CA ASP A 454 -14.85 8.80 -20.45
C ASP A 454 -14.67 7.31 -20.74
N LEU A 455 -13.45 6.91 -21.09
CA LEU A 455 -13.07 5.51 -21.05
C LEU A 455 -13.09 5.01 -19.61
N PRO A 456 -13.64 3.80 -19.34
CA PRO A 456 -13.45 3.15 -18.06
C PRO A 456 -11.96 3.12 -17.67
N ASN A 457 -11.63 3.64 -16.49
CA ASN A 457 -10.26 3.78 -16.03
C ASN A 457 -10.09 3.42 -14.54
N VAL A 458 -8.86 3.05 -14.17
CA VAL A 458 -8.46 2.59 -12.84
C VAL A 458 -7.10 3.18 -12.50
N LEU A 459 -6.94 3.62 -11.26
CA LEU A 459 -5.66 4.07 -10.71
C LEU A 459 -5.30 3.18 -9.50
N GLU A 460 -4.30 2.34 -9.66
CA GLU A 460 -3.81 1.43 -8.62
C GLU A 460 -2.52 1.94 -7.98
N LYS A 461 -2.29 1.50 -6.74
CA LYS A 461 -1.08 1.81 -5.95
C LYS A 461 -0.26 0.53 -5.76
N VAL A 462 1.02 0.57 -6.10
CA VAL A 462 1.97 -0.52 -5.86
C VAL A 462 3.01 -0.05 -4.84
N TYR A 463 3.16 -0.80 -3.74
CA TYR A 463 4.16 -0.51 -2.72
C TYR A 463 5.47 -1.20 -3.10
N LEU A 464 6.58 -0.45 -3.10
CA LEU A 464 7.91 -0.95 -3.41
C LEU A 464 8.83 -0.74 -2.19
N ALA A 465 9.91 -1.52 -2.12
CA ALA A 465 10.96 -1.29 -1.13
C ALA A 465 11.66 0.07 -1.32
N ASP A 466 11.85 0.46 -2.58
CA ASP A 466 12.33 1.78 -2.99
C ASP A 466 11.61 2.18 -4.29
N ARG A 467 10.77 3.21 -4.22
CA ARG A 467 10.06 3.72 -5.41
C ARG A 467 10.99 4.26 -6.50
N ASN A 468 12.21 4.68 -6.15
CA ASN A 468 13.16 5.31 -7.06
C ASN A 468 13.84 4.30 -8.00
N VAL A 469 13.63 3.00 -7.79
CA VAL A 469 13.98 1.95 -8.77
C VAL A 469 13.26 2.18 -10.09
N ILE A 470 12.07 2.80 -10.05
CA ILE A 470 11.35 3.20 -11.25
C ILE A 470 11.73 4.62 -11.65
N THR A 471 12.26 4.75 -12.85
CA THR A 471 12.51 6.05 -13.49
C THR A 471 11.71 6.16 -14.77
N VAL A 472 11.26 7.37 -15.10
CA VAL A 472 10.32 7.61 -16.20
C VAL A 472 10.78 8.75 -17.11
N THR A 473 10.31 8.74 -18.35
CA THR A 473 10.49 9.78 -19.36
C THR A 473 9.18 10.05 -20.10
N ASP A 474 9.21 10.95 -21.09
CA ASP A 474 8.07 11.30 -21.95
C ASP A 474 6.79 11.65 -21.17
N ALA A 475 6.85 12.75 -20.40
CA ALA A 475 5.73 13.19 -19.56
C ALA A 475 5.22 12.11 -18.57
N ASP A 476 6.15 11.32 -18.02
CA ASP A 476 5.90 10.19 -17.11
C ASP A 476 5.14 9.00 -17.74
N ARG A 477 5.04 8.93 -19.08
CA ARG A 477 4.31 7.87 -19.80
C ARG A 477 5.14 6.62 -20.06
N VAL A 478 6.47 6.75 -20.03
CA VAL A 478 7.41 5.70 -20.43
C VAL A 478 8.37 5.40 -19.29
N VAL A 479 8.41 4.15 -18.85
CA VAL A 479 9.39 3.65 -17.89
C VAL A 479 10.75 3.45 -18.58
N VAL A 480 11.80 4.00 -17.97
CA VAL A 480 13.19 3.87 -18.43
C VAL A 480 13.92 2.78 -17.64
N ALA A 481 13.69 2.71 -16.32
CA ALA A 481 14.22 1.68 -15.46
C ALA A 481 13.11 1.12 -14.55
N PRO A 482 13.12 -0.19 -14.21
CA PRO A 482 14.06 -1.22 -14.69
C PRO A 482 13.91 -1.52 -16.19
N ALA A 483 15.01 -1.91 -16.83
CA ALA A 483 15.03 -2.21 -18.27
C ALA A 483 14.10 -3.40 -18.61
N GLY A 484 13.37 -3.28 -19.72
CA GLY A 484 12.39 -4.29 -20.18
C GLY A 484 10.99 -4.19 -19.54
N LEU A 485 10.82 -3.40 -18.46
CA LEU A 485 9.52 -3.21 -17.83
C LEU A 485 8.53 -2.53 -18.77
N GLN A 486 8.96 -1.47 -19.48
CA GLN A 486 8.07 -0.79 -20.44
C GLN A 486 7.64 -1.69 -21.60
N ASP A 487 8.55 -2.50 -22.14
CA ASP A 487 8.21 -3.43 -23.23
C ASP A 487 7.14 -4.43 -22.79
N SER A 488 7.30 -4.96 -21.57
CA SER A 488 6.31 -5.84 -20.95
C SER A 488 4.96 -5.15 -20.71
N ILE A 489 4.96 -3.86 -20.32
CA ILE A 489 3.73 -3.05 -20.20
C ILE A 489 3.06 -2.92 -21.57
N ASN A 490 3.82 -2.61 -22.63
CA ASN A 490 3.29 -2.46 -23.99
C ASN A 490 2.65 -3.76 -24.50
N GLU A 491 3.26 -4.91 -24.23
CA GLU A 491 2.72 -6.23 -24.58
C GLU A 491 1.39 -6.52 -23.86
N ILE A 492 1.25 -6.12 -22.60
CA ILE A 492 -0.01 -6.25 -21.85
C ILE A 492 -1.08 -5.32 -22.45
N VAL A 493 -0.74 -4.04 -22.65
CA VAL A 493 -1.66 -3.02 -23.17
C VAL A 493 -2.23 -3.42 -24.53
N ALA A 494 -1.42 -3.99 -25.42
CA ALA A 494 -1.84 -4.41 -26.76
C ALA A 494 -2.96 -5.46 -26.79
N LYS A 495 -3.22 -6.16 -25.66
CA LYS A 495 -4.30 -7.15 -25.54
C LYS A 495 -5.68 -6.52 -25.37
N PHE A 496 -5.75 -5.23 -25.00
CA PHE A 496 -7.00 -4.57 -24.61
C PHE A 496 -7.40 -3.48 -25.64
N PRO A 497 -8.63 -3.52 -26.19
CA PRO A 497 -9.10 -2.46 -27.09
C PRO A 497 -9.15 -1.10 -26.38
N LYS A 498 -8.66 -0.06 -27.07
CA LYS A 498 -8.43 1.28 -26.48
C LYS A 498 -7.59 1.26 -25.20
N GLY A 499 -6.81 0.20 -24.99
CA GLY A 499 -5.96 0.02 -23.83
C GLY A 499 -4.88 1.09 -23.78
N ARG A 500 -4.74 1.75 -22.62
CA ARG A 500 -3.58 2.58 -22.29
C ARG A 500 -3.25 2.40 -20.83
N SER A 501 -1.98 2.17 -20.52
CA SER A 501 -1.50 2.08 -19.15
C SER A 501 -0.09 2.65 -19.04
N PHE A 502 0.21 3.28 -17.90
CA PHE A 502 1.55 3.76 -17.58
C PHE A 502 1.82 3.66 -16.07
N VAL A 503 3.09 3.72 -15.73
CA VAL A 503 3.60 3.49 -14.37
C VAL A 503 4.54 4.62 -14.00
N ARG A 504 4.37 5.22 -12.81
CA ARG A 504 5.30 6.24 -12.31
C ARG A 504 5.43 6.24 -10.78
N PRO A 505 6.61 6.60 -10.23
CA PRO A 505 6.74 6.83 -8.79
C PRO A 505 5.86 8.01 -8.34
N SER A 506 5.23 7.87 -7.18
CA SER A 506 4.48 8.97 -6.56
C SER A 506 5.46 9.98 -5.95
N GLY A 507 5.21 11.27 -6.16
CA GLY A 507 6.03 12.34 -5.56
C GLY A 507 5.63 12.70 -4.13
N THR A 508 4.47 12.23 -3.66
CA THR A 508 3.87 12.60 -2.37
C THR A 508 3.71 11.42 -1.39
N GLU A 509 3.82 10.19 -1.89
CA GLU A 509 3.62 8.96 -1.13
C GLU A 509 4.73 7.96 -1.53
N ASP A 510 5.19 7.10 -0.62
CA ASP A 510 6.21 6.09 -0.93
C ASP A 510 5.63 4.87 -1.64
N ILE A 511 5.12 5.12 -2.86
CA ILE A 511 4.41 4.15 -3.71
C ILE A 511 4.72 4.45 -5.17
N VAL A 512 4.38 3.49 -6.02
CA VAL A 512 4.26 3.65 -7.46
C VAL A 512 2.79 3.64 -7.85
N ARG A 513 2.41 4.49 -8.81
CA ARG A 513 1.06 4.57 -9.36
C ARG A 513 0.99 3.85 -10.69
N VAL A 514 -0.05 3.05 -10.87
CA VAL A 514 -0.37 2.36 -12.12
C VAL A 514 -1.71 2.86 -12.60
N TYR A 515 -1.71 3.59 -13.70
CA TYR A 515 -2.94 4.02 -14.36
C TYR A 515 -3.28 3.06 -15.49
N ALA A 516 -4.55 2.73 -15.67
CA ALA A 516 -5.02 2.03 -16.85
C ALA A 516 -6.41 2.49 -17.28
N GLU A 517 -6.65 2.53 -18.59
CA GLU A 517 -7.96 2.72 -19.21
C GLU A 517 -8.15 1.75 -20.38
N ALA A 518 -9.40 1.41 -20.67
CA ALA A 518 -9.79 0.53 -21.77
C ALA A 518 -11.20 0.84 -22.26
N ASP A 519 -11.69 0.09 -23.25
CA ASP A 519 -13.05 0.18 -23.78
C ASP A 519 -14.15 -0.22 -22.77
N THR A 520 -13.90 -1.19 -21.89
CA THR A 520 -14.83 -1.66 -20.86
C THR A 520 -14.24 -1.59 -19.45
N ARG A 521 -15.10 -1.61 -18.42
CA ARG A 521 -14.67 -1.58 -17.02
C ARG A 521 -13.89 -2.84 -16.64
N GLU A 522 -14.34 -3.99 -17.12
CA GLU A 522 -13.70 -5.28 -16.90
C GLU A 522 -12.28 -5.30 -17.48
N ASN A 523 -12.12 -4.79 -18.71
CA ASN A 523 -10.82 -4.69 -19.37
C ASN A 523 -9.90 -3.69 -18.66
N ALA A 524 -10.39 -2.52 -18.25
CA ALA A 524 -9.59 -1.53 -17.54
C ALA A 524 -9.08 -2.06 -16.19
N VAL A 525 -9.94 -2.78 -15.44
CA VAL A 525 -9.56 -3.44 -14.18
C VAL A 525 -8.53 -4.54 -14.44
N GLN A 526 -8.73 -5.39 -15.46
CA GLN A 526 -7.77 -6.45 -15.78
C GLN A 526 -6.42 -5.89 -16.26
N LEU A 527 -6.42 -4.82 -17.05
CA LEU A 527 -5.22 -4.14 -17.52
C LEU A 527 -4.43 -3.53 -16.35
N ALA A 528 -5.10 -2.74 -15.49
CA ALA A 528 -4.47 -2.16 -14.29
C ALA A 528 -3.83 -3.25 -13.43
N PHE A 529 -4.53 -4.36 -13.30
CA PHE A 529 -4.11 -5.51 -12.52
C PHE A 529 -2.88 -6.21 -13.09
N GLU A 530 -2.88 -6.53 -14.39
CA GLU A 530 -1.74 -7.19 -15.04
C GLU A 530 -0.49 -6.30 -14.97
N VAL A 531 -0.63 -4.99 -15.16
CA VAL A 531 0.48 -4.04 -15.04
C VAL A 531 0.95 -3.87 -13.59
N ALA A 532 0.04 -3.79 -12.61
CA ALA A 532 0.41 -3.66 -11.20
C ALA A 532 1.23 -4.85 -10.70
N ASN A 533 0.90 -6.07 -11.13
CA ASN A 533 1.68 -7.26 -10.78
C ASN A 533 3.04 -7.26 -11.44
N LEU A 534 3.09 -6.90 -12.71
CA LEU A 534 4.34 -6.80 -13.45
C LEU A 534 5.30 -5.83 -12.73
N VAL A 535 4.80 -4.68 -12.29
CA VAL A 535 5.56 -3.71 -11.50
C VAL A 535 5.97 -4.30 -10.15
N PHE A 536 5.06 -4.93 -9.43
CA PHE A 536 5.35 -5.56 -8.14
C PHE A 536 6.47 -6.62 -8.26
N ASP A 537 6.39 -7.48 -9.28
CA ASP A 537 7.32 -8.58 -9.49
C ASP A 537 8.69 -8.10 -9.99
N GLN A 538 8.74 -7.09 -10.86
CA GLN A 538 9.99 -6.63 -11.49
C GLN A 538 10.68 -5.46 -10.76
N ALA A 539 9.97 -4.74 -9.90
CA ALA A 539 10.50 -3.53 -9.23
C ALA A 539 10.62 -3.66 -7.69
N GLY A 540 10.56 -4.88 -7.14
CA GLY A 540 10.79 -5.12 -5.71
C GLY A 540 9.59 -4.76 -4.83
N GLY A 541 8.41 -5.25 -5.21
CA GLY A 541 7.16 -5.03 -4.50
C GLY A 541 7.17 -5.51 -3.05
N GLN A 542 6.56 -4.71 -2.17
CA GLN A 542 6.36 -5.05 -0.75
C GLN A 542 4.87 -5.17 -0.43
N TYR A 543 4.52 -6.17 0.37
CA TYR A 543 3.17 -6.27 0.92
C TYR A 543 3.05 -5.33 2.13
N GLN A 544 2.36 -4.19 1.98
CA GLN A 544 1.88 -3.40 3.11
C GLN A 544 0.38 -3.61 3.29
N LYS A 545 -0.01 -4.29 4.37
CA LYS A 545 -1.41 -4.37 4.78
C LYS A 545 -1.73 -3.09 5.55
N LYS A 546 -2.51 -2.17 4.96
CA LYS A 546 -3.13 -1.08 5.73
C LYS A 546 -4.12 -1.71 6.71
N LEU A 547 -3.86 -1.61 8.01
CA LEU A 547 -4.94 -1.42 8.95
C LEU A 547 -5.44 0.01 8.71
N SER A 548 -6.73 0.18 8.39
CA SER A 548 -7.32 1.51 8.45
C SER A 548 -7.15 2.01 9.88
N ALA A 549 -6.78 3.29 10.06
CA ALA A 549 -6.50 3.85 11.38
C ALA A 549 -7.73 3.83 12.33
N ASP A 550 -8.91 3.46 11.82
CA ASP A 550 -10.19 3.41 12.53
C ASP A 550 -10.72 1.99 12.81
N GLU A 551 -10.08 0.92 12.32
CA GLU A 551 -10.48 -0.45 12.68
C GLU A 551 -9.79 -0.86 13.99
N SER A 552 -10.54 -0.83 15.08
CA SER A 552 -10.10 -1.49 16.31
C SER A 552 -9.95 -2.99 16.06
N LEU A 553 -8.83 -3.55 16.50
CA LEU A 553 -8.63 -5.00 16.44
C LEU A 553 -9.75 -5.71 17.24
N PRO A 554 -10.25 -6.85 16.76
CA PRO A 554 -11.24 -7.61 17.51
C PRO A 554 -10.64 -8.08 18.85
N GLU A 555 -11.48 -8.29 19.86
CA GLU A 555 -11.01 -8.84 21.15
C GLU A 555 -10.44 -10.26 20.98
N SER A 556 -11.04 -11.04 20.07
CA SER A 556 -10.59 -12.39 19.78
C SER A 556 -10.70 -12.77 18.31
N LEU A 557 -9.85 -13.70 17.89
CA LEU A 557 -9.82 -14.26 16.54
C LEU A 557 -9.84 -15.79 16.61
N ASN A 558 -10.83 -16.41 15.98
CA ASN A 558 -10.93 -17.86 15.85
C ASN A 558 -10.45 -18.31 14.46
N ILE A 559 -9.35 -19.06 14.41
CA ILE A 559 -8.72 -19.54 13.17
C ILE A 559 -8.92 -21.04 13.07
N LEU A 560 -9.53 -21.53 11.99
CA LEU A 560 -9.57 -22.96 11.65
C LEU A 560 -8.42 -23.29 10.69
N LEU A 561 -7.59 -24.28 11.06
CA LEU A 561 -6.61 -24.92 10.18
C LEU A 561 -7.12 -26.30 9.80
N PHE A 562 -7.66 -26.42 8.59
CA PHE A 562 -8.26 -27.65 8.07
C PHE A 562 -7.28 -28.41 7.19
N GLY A 563 -6.58 -29.38 7.81
CA GLY A 563 -5.62 -30.26 7.15
C GLY A 563 -4.23 -29.68 6.90
N SER A 564 -3.81 -28.70 7.72
CA SER A 564 -2.54 -27.99 7.52
C SER A 564 -1.31 -28.89 7.44
N GLY A 565 -1.33 -30.07 8.07
CA GLY A 565 -0.24 -31.06 8.06
C GLY A 565 1.00 -30.68 8.87
N ASP A 566 1.18 -29.39 9.19
CA ASP A 566 2.32 -28.88 9.96
C ASP A 566 2.01 -27.55 10.70
N PRO A 567 2.83 -27.15 11.70
CA PRO A 567 2.49 -26.04 12.58
C PRO A 567 2.89 -24.66 12.03
N ARG A 568 3.24 -24.51 10.74
CA ARG A 568 3.78 -23.23 10.21
C ARG A 568 2.87 -22.02 10.49
N HIS A 569 1.56 -22.19 10.34
CA HIS A 569 0.59 -21.11 10.55
C HIS A 569 0.47 -20.74 12.03
N ILE A 570 0.52 -21.74 12.92
CA ILE A 570 0.49 -21.52 14.37
C ILE A 570 1.75 -20.79 14.80
N LEU A 571 2.93 -21.26 14.37
CA LEU A 571 4.22 -20.69 14.75
C LEU A 571 4.42 -19.28 14.19
N ALA A 572 4.06 -19.04 12.93
CA ALA A 572 4.10 -17.70 12.33
C ALA A 572 3.20 -16.73 13.11
N THR A 573 2.00 -17.17 13.47
CA THR A 573 1.08 -16.37 14.31
C THR A 573 1.69 -16.09 15.67
N ALA A 574 2.12 -17.14 16.38
CA ALA A 574 2.69 -17.03 17.73
C ALA A 574 3.90 -16.10 17.80
N SER A 575 4.79 -16.15 16.80
CA SER A 575 5.98 -15.29 16.74
C SER A 575 5.67 -13.80 16.70
N GLN A 576 4.49 -13.39 16.23
CA GLN A 576 4.12 -11.98 16.05
C GLN A 576 3.10 -11.48 17.08
N LEU A 577 2.53 -12.36 17.91
CA LEU A 577 1.49 -12.00 18.87
C LEU A 577 1.93 -10.98 19.92
N PHE A 578 3.24 -10.85 20.19
CA PHE A 578 3.75 -9.85 21.14
C PHE A 578 3.53 -8.41 20.66
N LEU A 579 3.30 -8.19 19.37
CA LEU A 579 2.93 -6.88 18.79
C LEU A 579 1.46 -6.52 19.04
N HIS A 580 0.65 -7.49 19.47
CA HIS A 580 -0.80 -7.36 19.64
C HIS A 580 -1.26 -7.91 21.00
N PRO A 581 -0.81 -7.33 22.14
CA PRO A 581 -1.06 -7.90 23.47
C PRO A 581 -2.56 -7.95 23.84
N GLY A 582 -3.40 -7.13 23.23
CA GLY A 582 -4.85 -7.10 23.48
C GLY A 582 -5.68 -8.10 22.66
N LEU A 583 -5.08 -8.78 21.67
CA LEU A 583 -5.79 -9.71 20.79
C LEU A 583 -5.63 -11.15 21.29
N LYS A 584 -6.74 -11.83 21.60
CA LYS A 584 -6.77 -13.27 21.89
C LYS A 584 -6.89 -14.08 20.60
N VAL A 585 -6.04 -15.07 20.39
CA VAL A 585 -6.08 -15.93 19.21
C VAL A 585 -6.35 -17.38 19.61
N ASN A 586 -7.40 -17.95 19.05
CA ASN A 586 -7.76 -19.36 19.21
C ASN A 586 -7.56 -20.07 17.88
N VAL A 587 -6.62 -21.01 17.83
CA VAL A 587 -6.38 -21.83 16.64
C VAL A 587 -7.01 -23.20 16.82
N TYR A 588 -7.85 -23.61 15.89
CA TYR A 588 -8.53 -24.90 15.87
C TYR A 588 -7.90 -25.77 14.79
N LEU A 589 -7.26 -26.86 15.20
CA LEU A 589 -6.50 -27.72 14.33
C LEU A 589 -7.29 -29.00 14.02
N ALA A 590 -7.64 -29.20 12.76
CA ALA A 590 -8.35 -30.38 12.27
C ALA A 590 -7.43 -31.20 11.35
N GLU A 591 -7.09 -32.43 11.77
CA GLU A 591 -6.20 -33.33 11.03
C GLU A 591 -6.84 -34.71 10.82
N GLY A 592 -6.40 -35.41 9.78
CA GLY A 592 -7.07 -36.62 9.27
C GLY A 592 -6.73 -37.90 10.04
N CYS A 593 -5.75 -37.83 10.94
CA CYS A 593 -5.43 -38.92 11.85
C CYS A 593 -4.80 -38.39 13.15
N ILE A 594 -4.82 -39.23 14.19
CA ILE A 594 -4.33 -38.88 15.53
C ILE A 594 -2.81 -38.68 15.53
N GLU A 595 -2.06 -39.42 14.72
CA GLU A 595 -0.61 -39.31 14.63
C GLU A 595 -0.16 -37.94 14.11
N LEU A 596 -0.95 -37.29 13.24
CA LEU A 596 -0.68 -35.92 12.79
C LEU A 596 -0.91 -34.90 13.92
N LEU A 597 -1.99 -35.04 14.70
CA LEU A 597 -2.21 -34.18 15.88
C LEU A 597 -1.07 -34.32 16.89
N ALA A 598 -0.63 -35.56 17.17
CA ALA A 598 0.54 -35.81 18.01
C ALA A 598 1.80 -35.11 17.46
N ARG A 599 2.02 -35.18 16.14
CA ARG A 599 3.16 -34.54 15.47
C ARG A 599 3.14 -33.02 15.62
N HIS A 600 1.97 -32.38 15.52
CA HIS A 600 1.82 -30.96 15.83
C HIS A 600 2.19 -30.66 17.28
N MET A 601 1.72 -31.45 18.25
CA MET A 601 2.02 -31.25 19.68
C MET A 601 3.52 -31.26 19.96
N VAL A 602 4.28 -32.21 19.41
CA VAL A 602 5.73 -32.28 19.66
C VAL A 602 6.51 -31.17 18.95
N LEU A 603 6.13 -30.80 17.71
CA LEU A 603 6.79 -29.71 16.98
C LEU A 603 6.53 -28.36 17.65
N LEU A 604 5.31 -28.14 18.15
CA LEU A 604 4.98 -26.98 18.97
C LEU A 604 5.75 -27.01 20.30
N ALA A 605 5.83 -28.16 20.97
CA ALA A 605 6.58 -28.29 22.22
C ALA A 605 8.06 -27.91 22.06
N VAL A 606 8.70 -28.25 20.93
CA VAL A 606 10.08 -27.82 20.64
C VAL A 606 10.18 -26.29 20.52
N ALA A 607 9.27 -25.66 19.78
CA ALA A 607 9.29 -24.21 19.57
C ALA A 607 9.05 -23.42 20.87
N PHE A 608 8.22 -23.96 21.77
CA PHE A 608 7.90 -23.37 23.08
C PHE A 608 8.74 -23.94 24.23
N GLU A 609 9.78 -24.73 23.98
CA GLU A 609 10.58 -25.33 25.05
C GLU A 609 11.23 -24.26 25.93
N ASP A 610 11.49 -24.57 27.19
CA ASP A 610 12.15 -23.63 28.12
C ASP A 610 13.60 -23.34 27.68
N PRO A 611 14.05 -22.06 27.67
CA PRO A 611 15.39 -21.68 27.25
C PRO A 611 16.51 -22.20 28.17
N GLU A 612 16.21 -22.62 29.41
CA GLU A 612 17.22 -23.27 30.26
C GLU A 612 17.47 -24.73 29.87
N LEU A 613 16.54 -25.36 29.13
CA LEU A 613 16.69 -26.74 28.64
C LEU A 613 17.33 -26.82 27.25
N LEU A 614 17.02 -25.87 26.37
CA LEU A 614 17.54 -25.83 25.00
C LEU A 614 17.90 -24.40 24.58
N SER A 615 19.08 -24.23 24.00
CA SER A 615 19.47 -22.98 23.34
C SER A 615 18.60 -22.71 22.11
N LEU A 616 18.55 -21.45 21.67
CA LEU A 616 17.81 -21.04 20.48
C LEU A 616 18.19 -21.85 19.23
N LYS A 617 19.50 -22.01 18.98
CA LYS A 617 20.02 -22.80 17.86
C LYS A 617 19.73 -24.30 18.05
N GLY A 618 19.79 -24.79 19.30
CA GLY A 618 19.38 -26.15 19.65
C GLY A 618 17.93 -26.44 19.30
N LYS A 619 16.99 -25.56 19.69
CA LYS A 619 15.56 -25.66 19.34
C LYS A 619 15.35 -25.64 17.83
N THR A 620 16.02 -24.71 17.14
CA THR A 620 15.93 -24.57 15.67
C THR A 620 16.32 -25.86 14.96
N HIS A 621 17.49 -26.42 15.26
CA HIS A 621 17.96 -27.64 14.61
C HIS A 621 17.13 -28.87 15.02
N LEU A 622 16.70 -28.95 16.30
CA LEU A 622 15.82 -30.01 16.77
C LEU A 622 14.47 -29.99 16.05
N PHE A 623 13.90 -28.80 15.86
CA PHE A 623 12.67 -28.62 15.09
C PHE A 623 12.85 -29.11 13.66
N MET A 624 13.91 -28.66 12.97
CA MET A 624 14.19 -29.05 11.59
C MET A 624 14.36 -30.57 11.43
N ASP A 625 15.09 -31.21 12.35
CA ASP A 625 15.24 -32.67 12.37
C ASP A 625 13.89 -33.39 12.47
N LEU A 626 13.09 -33.07 13.49
CA LEU A 626 11.81 -33.73 13.71
C LEU A 626 10.82 -33.43 12.58
N PHE A 627 10.87 -32.21 12.02
CA PHE A 627 9.98 -31.73 10.97
C PHE A 627 10.26 -32.38 9.60
N GLY A 628 11.53 -32.48 9.19
CA GLY A 628 11.88 -32.80 7.80
C GLY A 628 12.67 -34.08 7.58
N ASN A 629 13.27 -34.68 8.62
CA ASN A 629 14.21 -35.78 8.44
C ASN A 629 13.62 -37.14 8.86
N ASN A 630 13.70 -38.14 7.98
CA ASN A 630 13.31 -39.51 8.29
C ASN A 630 14.22 -40.15 9.34
N LEU A 631 15.52 -39.87 9.28
CA LEU A 631 16.48 -40.21 10.31
C LEU A 631 16.89 -38.95 11.03
N ILE A 632 16.96 -39.02 12.35
CA ILE A 632 17.28 -37.89 13.21
C ILE A 632 18.54 -38.18 14.02
N ARG A 633 19.11 -37.12 14.60
CA ARG A 633 20.24 -37.27 15.52
C ARG A 633 19.85 -38.12 16.72
N PRO A 634 20.78 -38.89 17.31
CA PRO A 634 20.55 -39.58 18.58
C PRO A 634 20.04 -38.64 19.69
N PHE A 635 20.55 -37.41 19.73
CA PHE A 635 20.05 -36.36 20.62
C PHE A 635 18.56 -36.07 20.42
N SER A 636 18.13 -35.91 19.17
CA SER A 636 16.73 -35.63 18.83
C SER A 636 15.82 -36.82 19.14
N SER A 637 16.31 -38.06 18.96
CA SER A 637 15.60 -39.27 19.40
C SER A 637 15.43 -39.32 20.92
N ALA A 638 16.49 -39.01 21.67
CA ALA A 638 16.44 -38.95 23.14
C ALA A 638 15.46 -37.87 23.63
N TYR A 639 15.50 -36.67 23.03
CA TYR A 639 14.52 -35.61 23.30
C TYR A 639 13.10 -36.09 23.02
N LEU A 640 12.84 -36.66 21.84
CA LEU A 640 11.52 -37.17 21.46
C LEU A 640 11.01 -38.20 22.47
N SER A 641 11.86 -39.14 22.89
CA SER A 641 11.50 -40.14 23.88
C SER A 641 11.21 -39.54 25.26
N SER A 642 11.92 -38.48 25.68
CA SER A 642 11.65 -37.78 26.94
C SER A 642 10.36 -36.98 26.84
N LYS A 643 10.20 -36.16 25.81
CA LYS A 643 9.04 -35.28 25.64
C LYS A 643 7.76 -36.07 25.37
N ALA A 644 7.85 -37.26 24.77
CA ALA A 644 6.70 -38.15 24.63
C ALA A 644 6.12 -38.60 25.98
N LYS A 645 6.95 -38.85 27.00
CA LYS A 645 6.46 -39.16 28.35
C LYS A 645 5.70 -37.97 28.95
N GLU A 646 6.26 -36.77 28.83
CA GLU A 646 5.58 -35.54 29.28
C GLU A 646 4.27 -35.29 28.52
N LEU A 647 4.26 -35.53 27.20
CA LEU A 647 3.05 -35.39 26.39
C LEU A 647 1.98 -36.42 26.76
N THR A 648 2.37 -37.64 27.14
CA THR A 648 1.48 -38.63 27.73
C THR A 648 0.83 -38.07 29.00
N ASP A 649 1.62 -37.58 29.95
CA ASP A 649 1.08 -37.01 31.19
C ASP A 649 0.18 -35.79 30.89
N ILE A 650 0.55 -34.94 29.93
CA ILE A 650 -0.25 -33.79 29.49
C ILE A 650 -1.61 -34.21 28.94
N ILE A 651 -1.77 -35.34 28.24
CA ILE A 651 -3.09 -35.73 27.71
C ILE A 651 -3.92 -36.55 28.71
N THR A 652 -3.29 -37.15 29.73
CA THR A 652 -3.97 -38.00 30.72
C THR A 652 -4.32 -37.28 32.01
N ASP A 653 -3.61 -36.21 32.37
CA ASP A 653 -3.83 -35.42 33.59
C ASP A 653 -4.07 -33.94 33.24
N ALA A 654 -5.30 -33.47 33.45
CA ALA A 654 -5.72 -32.11 33.14
C ALA A 654 -5.04 -31.05 34.04
N GLU A 655 -4.79 -31.35 35.32
CA GLU A 655 -4.10 -30.41 36.21
C GLU A 655 -2.61 -30.30 35.86
N TYR A 656 -2.00 -31.41 35.42
CA TYR A 656 -0.65 -31.41 34.88
C TYR A 656 -0.59 -30.61 33.58
N ALA A 657 -1.52 -30.84 32.66
CA ALA A 657 -1.61 -30.14 31.37
C ALA A 657 -1.68 -28.62 31.54
N GLN A 658 -2.56 -28.13 32.42
CA GLN A 658 -2.74 -26.70 32.66
C GLN A 658 -1.46 -26.04 33.20
N ARG A 659 -0.63 -26.80 33.92
CA ARG A 659 0.66 -26.30 34.42
C ARG A 659 1.75 -26.35 33.35
N GLN A 660 1.83 -27.44 32.59
CA GLN A 660 2.94 -27.72 31.67
C GLN A 660 2.75 -27.14 30.27
N ALA A 661 1.53 -27.13 29.74
CA ALA A 661 1.22 -26.69 28.38
C ALA A 661 -0.14 -25.97 28.37
N PRO A 662 -0.29 -24.83 29.06
CA PRO A 662 -1.58 -24.15 29.22
C PRO A 662 -2.24 -23.69 27.90
N MET A 663 -1.48 -23.60 26.81
CA MET A 663 -2.00 -23.26 25.50
C MET A 663 -2.58 -24.46 24.73
N PHE A 664 -2.38 -25.69 25.20
CA PHE A 664 -2.91 -26.89 24.55
C PHE A 664 -4.29 -27.24 25.12
N ASN A 665 -5.31 -27.11 24.28
CA ASN A 665 -6.67 -27.55 24.59
C ASN A 665 -7.01 -28.79 23.76
N TYR A 666 -7.15 -29.93 24.44
CA TYR A 666 -7.52 -31.21 23.83
C TYR A 666 -8.87 -31.72 24.34
N GLU A 667 -9.67 -30.85 24.97
CA GLU A 667 -10.96 -31.23 25.57
C GLU A 667 -11.95 -31.77 24.54
N THR A 668 -11.85 -31.28 23.30
CA THR A 668 -12.67 -31.70 22.17
C THR A 668 -12.39 -33.12 21.67
N LEU A 669 -11.26 -33.72 22.06
CA LEU A 669 -10.93 -35.10 21.73
C LEU A 669 -11.73 -36.08 22.59
N ARG A 670 -12.25 -37.13 21.95
CA ARG A 670 -12.95 -38.22 22.64
C ARG A 670 -11.96 -39.06 23.45
N TYR A 671 -12.44 -39.75 24.50
CA TYR A 671 -11.59 -40.63 25.34
C TYR A 671 -10.76 -41.62 24.51
N LYS A 672 -11.39 -42.30 23.54
CA LYS A 672 -10.70 -43.22 22.64
C LYS A 672 -9.57 -42.57 21.83
N GLU A 673 -9.72 -41.29 21.45
CA GLU A 673 -8.70 -40.56 20.69
C GLU A 673 -7.54 -40.13 21.60
N ARG A 674 -7.82 -39.82 22.87
CA ARG A 674 -6.78 -39.59 23.88
C ARG A 674 -6.01 -40.86 24.18
N ASP A 675 -6.68 -42.00 24.32
CA ASP A 675 -6.02 -43.31 24.44
C ASP A 675 -5.15 -43.61 23.22
N GLN A 676 -5.58 -43.21 22.01
CA GLN A 676 -4.78 -43.34 20.80
C GLN A 676 -3.55 -42.42 20.83
N LEU A 677 -3.68 -41.16 21.26
CA LEU A 677 -2.53 -40.27 21.47
C LEU A 677 -1.53 -40.86 22.48
N GLU A 678 -2.02 -41.43 23.58
CA GLU A 678 -1.17 -42.09 24.58
C GLU A 678 -0.36 -43.23 23.94
N ASN A 679 -1.00 -44.05 23.11
CA ASN A 679 -0.33 -45.11 22.37
C ASN A 679 0.73 -44.58 21.39
N VAL A 680 0.47 -43.45 20.71
CA VAL A 680 1.44 -42.79 19.82
C VAL A 680 2.65 -42.31 20.60
N PHE A 681 2.44 -41.58 21.69
CA PHE A 681 3.54 -41.09 22.54
C PHE A 681 4.33 -42.23 23.18
N ARG A 682 3.65 -43.28 23.64
CA ARG A 682 4.30 -44.48 24.15
C ARG A 682 5.19 -45.12 23.09
N PHE A 683 4.72 -45.27 21.85
CA PHE A 683 5.53 -45.79 20.74
C PHE A 683 6.79 -44.95 20.46
N TRP A 684 6.68 -43.62 20.61
CA TRP A 684 7.83 -42.70 20.44
C TRP A 684 8.92 -42.88 21.49
N THR A 685 8.62 -43.49 22.64
CA THR A 685 9.65 -43.80 23.63
C THR A 685 10.64 -44.86 23.12
N ASN A 686 11.90 -44.74 23.54
CA ASN A 686 12.95 -45.69 23.18
C ASN A 686 12.83 -46.96 24.04
N ALA A 687 12.09 -47.94 23.51
CA ALA A 687 12.03 -49.31 24.03
C ALA A 687 12.43 -50.31 22.93
N PRO A 688 13.03 -51.47 23.28
CA PRO A 688 13.42 -52.49 22.31
C PRO A 688 12.28 -52.93 21.38
N GLU A 689 11.04 -52.98 21.90
CA GLU A 689 9.86 -53.42 21.16
C GLU A 689 9.24 -52.32 20.27
N HIS A 690 9.72 -51.07 20.35
CA HIS A 690 9.21 -49.93 19.60
C HIS A 690 10.06 -49.67 18.35
N VAL A 691 10.16 -50.69 17.49
CA VAL A 691 10.95 -50.65 16.25
C VAL A 691 10.20 -49.87 15.17
N PHE A 692 10.91 -49.06 14.37
CA PHE A 692 10.33 -48.35 13.22
C PHE A 692 11.32 -48.25 12.07
N ASN A 693 11.07 -48.99 10.99
CA ASN A 693 11.93 -48.95 9.80
C ASN A 693 11.39 -47.97 8.75
N ILE A 694 11.55 -46.67 9.04
CA ILE A 694 11.11 -45.60 8.14
C ILE A 694 11.84 -45.61 6.79
N ALA A 695 13.13 -45.98 6.77
CA ALA A 695 13.90 -46.07 5.54
C ALA A 695 13.29 -47.06 4.54
N ARG A 696 12.82 -48.22 5.03
CA ARG A 696 12.08 -49.19 4.22
C ARG A 696 10.77 -48.62 3.70
N TYR A 697 9.97 -47.98 4.55
CA TYR A 697 8.72 -47.35 4.10
C TYR A 697 8.95 -46.27 3.03
N TRP A 698 10.03 -45.50 3.17
CA TRP A 698 10.42 -44.51 2.19
C TRP A 698 10.78 -45.16 0.85
N GLU A 699 11.61 -46.20 0.88
CA GLU A 699 12.00 -46.96 -0.31
C GLU A 699 10.80 -47.61 -1.00
N ASP A 700 9.93 -48.28 -0.25
CA ASP A 700 8.72 -48.92 -0.76
C ASP A 700 7.81 -47.89 -1.45
N ARG A 701 7.64 -46.70 -0.85
CA ARG A 701 6.87 -45.60 -1.45
C ARG A 701 7.51 -45.07 -2.73
N LEU A 702 8.84 -44.91 -2.77
CA LEU A 702 9.55 -44.48 -3.97
C LEU A 702 9.42 -45.48 -5.11
N ARG A 703 9.52 -46.80 -4.82
CA ARG A 703 9.35 -47.86 -5.81
C ARG A 703 7.95 -47.82 -6.43
N VAL A 704 6.93 -47.71 -5.59
CA VAL A 704 5.54 -47.59 -6.06
C VAL A 704 5.33 -46.32 -6.89
N GLN A 705 5.86 -45.18 -6.42
CA GLN A 705 5.68 -43.89 -7.09
C GLN A 705 6.40 -43.82 -8.46
N LEU A 706 7.63 -44.31 -8.54
CA LEU A 706 8.46 -44.19 -9.74
C LEU A 706 8.21 -45.32 -10.74
N GLY A 707 7.71 -46.47 -10.29
CA GLY A 707 7.50 -47.65 -11.13
C GLY A 707 8.78 -48.05 -11.86
N GLU A 708 8.69 -48.26 -13.17
CA GLU A 708 9.85 -48.61 -14.03
C GLU A 708 10.97 -47.57 -14.01
N ARG A 709 10.68 -46.31 -13.62
CA ARG A 709 11.70 -45.25 -13.51
C ARG A 709 12.57 -45.36 -12.26
N TYR A 710 12.28 -46.28 -11.33
CA TYR A 710 13.00 -46.40 -10.06
C TYR A 710 14.50 -46.68 -10.23
N ASP A 711 14.86 -47.53 -11.19
CA ASP A 711 16.27 -47.84 -11.49
C ASP A 711 17.02 -46.64 -12.11
N HIS A 712 16.27 -45.66 -12.63
CA HIS A 712 16.75 -44.38 -13.15
C HIS A 712 16.28 -43.17 -12.31
N ARG A 713 15.96 -43.38 -11.03
CA ARG A 713 15.30 -42.40 -10.15
C ARG A 713 15.98 -41.04 -10.06
N ASN A 714 17.32 -40.99 -10.14
CA ASN A 714 18.07 -39.73 -10.11
C ASN A 714 17.66 -38.77 -11.25
N GLY A 715 17.37 -39.31 -12.44
CA GLY A 715 16.87 -38.51 -13.56
C GLY A 715 15.42 -38.05 -13.34
N ALA A 716 14.59 -38.89 -12.70
CA ALA A 716 13.23 -38.50 -12.33
C ALA A 716 13.21 -37.39 -11.26
N PHE A 717 14.11 -37.45 -10.27
CA PHE A 717 14.25 -36.41 -9.26
C PHE A 717 14.67 -35.08 -9.87
N ASP A 718 15.67 -35.07 -10.75
CA ASP A 718 16.09 -33.84 -11.44
C ASP A 718 14.96 -33.26 -12.30
N TRP A 719 14.23 -34.11 -13.01
CA TRP A 719 13.08 -33.68 -13.80
C TRP A 719 11.97 -33.06 -12.92
N ASP A 720 11.59 -33.71 -11.81
CA ASP A 720 10.59 -33.19 -10.86
C ASP A 720 11.01 -31.81 -10.31
N LEU A 721 12.30 -31.64 -10.02
CA LEU A 721 12.80 -30.37 -9.51
C LEU A 721 12.79 -29.27 -10.58
N GLN A 722 13.41 -29.53 -11.73
CA GLN A 722 13.63 -28.49 -12.75
C GLN A 722 12.33 -28.16 -13.48
N MET A 723 11.60 -29.18 -13.94
CA MET A 723 10.45 -29.03 -14.84
C MET A 723 9.13 -28.85 -14.09
N ARG A 724 9.08 -29.15 -12.79
CA ARG A 724 7.89 -28.94 -11.96
C ARG A 724 8.13 -27.90 -10.87
N LEU A 725 8.86 -28.26 -9.81
CA LEU A 725 8.97 -27.39 -8.63
C LEU A 725 9.52 -25.99 -8.96
N ARG A 726 10.66 -25.91 -9.67
CA ARG A 726 11.30 -24.63 -10.01
C ARG A 726 10.48 -23.83 -11.02
N GLU A 727 9.90 -24.47 -12.03
CA GLU A 727 8.96 -23.84 -12.96
C GLU A 727 7.72 -23.29 -12.25
N ASN A 728 7.25 -24.00 -11.23
CA ASN A 728 6.10 -23.57 -10.45
C ASN A 728 6.46 -22.57 -9.33
N GLY A 729 7.69 -22.06 -9.29
CA GLY A 729 8.10 -20.95 -8.43
C GLY A 729 8.97 -21.33 -7.23
N ALA A 730 9.23 -22.62 -6.97
CA ALA A 730 10.08 -23.08 -5.87
C ALA A 730 11.59 -22.98 -6.18
N LYS A 731 12.05 -21.82 -6.68
CA LYS A 731 13.44 -21.58 -7.11
C LYS A 731 14.48 -21.71 -6.00
N GLN A 732 14.06 -21.59 -4.73
CA GLN A 732 14.93 -21.72 -3.57
C GLN A 732 15.25 -23.18 -3.20
N VAL A 733 14.55 -24.15 -3.80
CA VAL A 733 14.85 -25.57 -3.61
C VAL A 733 16.14 -25.92 -4.35
N CYS A 734 17.15 -26.32 -3.58
CA CYS A 734 18.49 -26.62 -4.10
C CYS A 734 18.56 -28.05 -4.66
N PRO A 735 19.20 -28.28 -5.82
CA PRO A 735 19.21 -29.60 -6.46
C PRO A 735 19.88 -30.69 -5.64
N GLN A 736 20.97 -30.35 -4.96
CA GLN A 736 21.71 -31.29 -4.13
C GLN A 736 20.88 -31.79 -2.94
N GLU A 737 20.21 -30.88 -2.22
CA GLU A 737 19.40 -31.23 -1.05
C GLU A 737 18.15 -31.97 -1.46
N TYR A 738 17.47 -31.51 -2.51
CA TYR A 738 16.28 -32.16 -3.02
C TYR A 738 16.57 -33.60 -3.47
N LYS A 739 17.67 -33.83 -4.19
CA LYS A 739 18.08 -35.16 -4.62
C LYS A 739 18.45 -36.05 -3.44
N HIS A 740 19.25 -35.54 -2.50
CA HIS A 740 19.62 -36.27 -1.28
C HIS A 740 18.38 -36.65 -0.45
N TRP A 741 17.45 -35.71 -0.27
CA TRP A 741 16.20 -35.94 0.44
C TRP A 741 15.30 -36.93 -0.28
N ARG A 742 15.10 -36.82 -1.60
CA ARG A 742 14.31 -37.79 -2.36
C ARG A 742 14.86 -39.20 -2.21
N GLU A 743 16.19 -39.36 -2.23
CA GLU A 743 16.84 -40.66 -2.09
C GLU A 743 16.75 -41.23 -0.66
N THR A 744 16.90 -40.39 0.36
CA THR A 744 17.17 -40.85 1.73
C THR A 744 16.06 -40.52 2.75
N GLY A 745 15.24 -39.52 2.43
CA GLY A 745 14.28 -38.89 3.33
C GLY A 745 14.90 -37.93 4.35
N ILE A 746 16.18 -37.56 4.22
CA ILE A 746 16.85 -36.58 5.09
C ILE A 746 16.87 -35.24 4.36
N ALA A 747 16.10 -34.26 4.85
CA ALA A 747 15.93 -32.96 4.21
C ALA A 747 17.00 -31.93 4.61
N PHE A 748 17.29 -31.86 5.90
CA PHE A 748 18.16 -30.85 6.50
C PHE A 748 19.44 -31.49 7.01
N THR A 749 20.57 -31.05 6.47
CA THR A 749 21.89 -31.61 6.77
C THR A 749 22.85 -30.54 7.25
N PHE A 750 23.62 -30.89 8.28
CA PHE A 750 24.67 -30.07 8.85
C PHE A 750 25.95 -30.92 8.90
N PRO A 751 27.11 -30.40 8.48
CA PRO A 751 28.36 -31.18 8.42
C PRO A 751 28.76 -31.85 9.74
N GLU A 752 28.34 -31.28 10.86
CA GLU A 752 28.72 -31.74 12.21
C GLU A 752 27.81 -32.84 12.75
N TYR A 753 26.72 -33.18 12.06
CA TYR A 753 25.65 -34.05 12.58
C TYR A 753 25.54 -35.38 11.85
N GLU A 754 25.31 -36.44 12.63
CA GLU A 754 24.99 -37.77 12.14
C GLU A 754 23.51 -38.08 12.41
N GLN A 755 22.72 -38.31 11.36
CA GLN A 755 21.35 -38.79 11.45
C GLN A 755 21.31 -40.32 11.33
N SER A 756 21.11 -41.01 12.46
CA SER A 756 21.14 -42.49 12.51
C SER A 756 19.85 -43.14 13.00
N ASP A 757 19.05 -42.42 13.79
CA ASP A 757 17.94 -43.01 14.55
C ASP A 757 16.60 -42.71 13.86
N PRO A 758 15.62 -43.63 13.88
CA PRO A 758 14.38 -43.48 13.13
C PRO A 758 13.50 -42.40 13.74
N ASN A 759 13.01 -41.48 12.90
CA ASN A 759 12.06 -40.46 13.31
C ASN A 759 10.64 -41.06 13.40
N LYS A 760 10.29 -41.54 14.60
CA LYS A 760 9.00 -42.19 14.89
C LYS A 760 7.79 -41.27 14.72
N THR A 761 7.98 -39.95 14.65
CA THR A 761 6.89 -38.98 14.44
C THR A 761 6.23 -39.06 13.05
N PHE A 762 6.80 -39.85 12.14
CA PHE A 762 6.21 -40.14 10.84
C PHE A 762 5.37 -41.43 10.81
N ALA A 763 5.35 -42.25 11.85
CA ALA A 763 4.58 -43.51 11.83
C ALA A 763 3.06 -43.26 11.77
N VAL A 764 2.32 -44.12 11.05
CA VAL A 764 0.85 -44.06 10.96
C VAL A 764 0.19 -45.43 10.96
N GLY A 765 -1.07 -45.48 11.38
CA GLY A 765 -1.84 -46.71 11.50
C GLY A 765 -1.33 -47.55 12.66
N LEU A 766 -0.99 -46.89 13.76
CA LEU A 766 -0.44 -47.53 14.95
C LEU A 766 -1.50 -48.36 15.68
N VAL A 767 -1.17 -49.62 15.95
CA VAL A 767 -2.01 -50.56 16.70
C VAL A 767 -1.15 -51.29 17.71
N ARG A 768 -1.57 -51.29 18.97
CA ARG A 768 -0.86 -51.98 20.05
C ARG A 768 -0.83 -53.49 19.78
N ASN A 769 0.34 -54.11 19.95
CA ASN A 769 0.56 -55.55 19.76
C ASN A 769 1.46 -56.10 20.88
N GLY A 770 0.82 -56.59 21.95
CA GLY A 770 1.53 -57.02 23.15
C GLY A 770 2.29 -55.86 23.81
N LYS A 771 3.62 -56.02 23.93
CA LYS A 771 4.54 -54.98 24.44
C LYS A 771 5.00 -53.98 23.37
N GLY A 772 4.82 -54.29 22.09
CA GLY A 772 5.21 -53.44 20.96
C GLY A 772 4.01 -52.87 20.20
N PHE A 773 4.29 -52.38 18.98
CA PHE A 773 3.30 -51.76 18.11
C PHE A 773 3.41 -52.28 16.68
N LEU A 774 2.27 -52.47 16.03
CA LEU A 774 2.16 -52.58 14.58
C LEU A 774 1.93 -51.19 14.00
N HIS A 775 2.54 -50.91 12.85
CA HIS A 775 2.34 -49.69 12.08
C HIS A 775 2.10 -50.04 10.61
N ARG A 776 1.33 -49.22 9.89
CA ARG A 776 0.90 -49.52 8.51
C ARG A 776 1.57 -48.65 7.45
N GLY A 777 2.34 -47.64 7.84
CA GLY A 777 3.08 -46.80 6.91
C GLY A 777 3.75 -45.62 7.58
N SER A 778 4.10 -44.63 6.76
CA SER A 778 4.62 -43.34 7.19
C SER A 778 3.80 -42.19 6.59
N VAL A 779 3.45 -41.17 7.39
CA VAL A 779 2.99 -39.87 6.86
C VAL A 779 4.17 -39.08 6.28
N GLY A 780 3.89 -37.92 5.68
CA GLY A 780 4.89 -37.04 5.09
C GLY A 780 4.92 -37.12 3.56
N ASP A 781 5.15 -35.98 2.95
CA ASP A 781 5.38 -35.88 1.52
C ASP A 781 6.74 -36.48 1.16
N ASN A 782 6.80 -37.15 0.01
CA ASN A 782 8.05 -37.68 -0.53
C ASN A 782 8.40 -37.08 -1.90
N MET A 783 7.63 -36.11 -2.42
CA MET A 783 7.83 -35.49 -3.73
C MET A 783 8.26 -34.03 -3.69
N THR A 784 7.58 -33.16 -2.94
CA THR A 784 7.81 -31.70 -2.92
C THR A 784 8.89 -31.29 -1.91
N GLY A 785 8.87 -31.91 -0.73
CA GLY A 785 9.82 -31.70 0.35
C GLY A 785 9.40 -30.64 1.36
N PRO A 786 10.01 -30.65 2.56
CA PRO A 786 9.64 -29.76 3.67
C PRO A 786 10.12 -28.31 3.48
N TYR A 787 10.93 -28.05 2.46
CA TYR A 787 11.57 -26.76 2.21
C TYR A 787 10.58 -25.62 1.99
N ILE A 788 9.39 -25.91 1.45
CA ILE A 788 8.41 -24.86 1.13
C ILE A 788 7.82 -24.21 2.38
N ALA A 789 7.65 -24.98 3.46
CA ALA A 789 6.97 -24.54 4.66
C ALA A 789 7.66 -23.36 5.35
N PHE A 790 9.00 -23.40 5.41
CA PHE A 790 9.82 -22.44 6.14
C PHE A 790 10.99 -21.88 5.33
N GLY A 791 11.28 -22.40 4.13
CA GLY A 791 12.48 -22.04 3.35
C GLY A 791 12.22 -21.43 1.97
N HIS A 792 10.96 -21.29 1.55
CA HIS A 792 10.63 -20.78 0.21
C HIS A 792 10.88 -19.27 0.06
N LYS A 793 10.52 -18.48 1.08
CA LYS A 793 10.69 -17.01 1.13
C LYS A 793 11.51 -16.63 2.35
N CYS A 794 12.28 -15.55 2.24
CA CYS A 794 13.04 -14.99 3.34
C CYS A 794 12.99 -13.48 3.30
N ALA A 795 12.94 -12.83 4.48
CA ALA A 795 13.03 -11.37 4.56
C ALA A 795 14.41 -10.86 4.12
N GLU A 796 15.45 -11.67 4.24
CA GLU A 796 16.80 -11.30 3.83
C GLU A 796 17.02 -11.63 2.35
N GLU A 797 16.95 -10.62 1.49
CA GLU A 797 17.11 -10.78 0.04
C GLU A 797 18.42 -11.49 -0.33
N ARG A 798 19.50 -11.27 0.44
CA ARG A 798 20.79 -11.95 0.24
C ARG A 798 20.69 -13.47 0.24
N LEU A 799 19.76 -14.05 1.02
CA LEU A 799 19.58 -15.50 1.15
C LEU A 799 18.83 -16.11 -0.04
N SER A 800 18.20 -15.27 -0.87
CA SER A 800 17.50 -15.68 -2.10
C SER A 800 18.37 -15.52 -3.36
N ARG A 801 19.63 -15.10 -3.20
CA ARG A 801 20.54 -14.90 -4.34
C ARG A 801 20.87 -16.21 -5.03
N SER A 802 20.87 -16.17 -6.35
CA SER A 802 21.31 -17.26 -7.21
C SER A 802 22.10 -16.72 -8.40
N LYS A 803 23.10 -17.49 -8.84
CA LYS A 803 23.91 -17.18 -10.02
C LYS A 803 23.93 -18.40 -10.93
N HIS A 804 23.57 -18.23 -12.20
CA HIS A 804 23.47 -19.31 -13.19
C HIS A 804 22.65 -20.53 -12.73
N GLY A 805 21.57 -20.31 -11.97
CA GLY A 805 20.67 -21.37 -11.49
C GLY A 805 21.15 -22.13 -10.24
N VAL A 806 22.28 -21.71 -9.67
CA VAL A 806 22.83 -22.20 -8.40
C VAL A 806 22.56 -21.16 -7.31
N ASN A 807 21.95 -21.58 -6.20
CA ASN A 807 21.67 -20.71 -5.07
C ASN A 807 22.94 -20.49 -4.24
N ASP A 808 23.16 -19.28 -3.74
CA ASP A 808 24.30 -18.98 -2.86
C ASP A 808 24.14 -19.67 -1.49
N PHE A 809 22.89 -19.83 -1.05
CA PHE A 809 22.49 -20.46 0.21
C PHE A 809 21.59 -21.66 -0.06
N ARG A 810 21.74 -22.69 0.77
CA ARG A 810 20.93 -23.92 0.71
C ARG A 810 19.50 -23.67 1.19
N SER A 811 18.58 -24.56 0.81
CA SER A 811 17.24 -24.61 1.39
C SER A 811 17.27 -24.85 2.90
N THR A 812 18.25 -25.63 3.40
CA THR A 812 18.53 -25.75 4.84
C THR A 812 18.86 -24.41 5.48
N ASP A 813 19.76 -23.63 4.87
CA ASP A 813 20.27 -22.38 5.46
C ASP A 813 19.14 -21.33 5.57
N VAL A 814 18.26 -21.24 4.56
CA VAL A 814 17.09 -20.36 4.60
C VAL A 814 16.06 -20.82 5.63
N THR A 815 15.84 -22.13 5.73
CA THR A 815 14.93 -22.70 6.72
C THR A 815 15.45 -22.48 8.15
N GLU A 816 16.74 -22.69 8.40
CA GLU A 816 17.39 -22.44 9.69
C GLU A 816 17.15 -21.00 10.13
N ARG A 817 17.43 -20.02 9.24
CA ARG A 817 17.20 -18.60 9.54
C ARG A 817 15.76 -18.31 9.93
N ASN A 818 14.81 -18.78 9.13
CA ASN A 818 13.40 -18.45 9.32
C ASN A 818 12.82 -19.12 10.57
N VAL A 819 13.18 -20.38 10.82
CA VAL A 819 12.78 -21.08 12.06
C VAL A 819 13.45 -20.43 13.27
N LEU A 820 14.72 -20.01 13.17
CA LEU A 820 15.43 -19.33 14.24
C LEU A 820 14.76 -18.00 14.59
N GLN A 821 14.35 -17.20 13.60
CA GLN A 821 13.55 -16.00 13.83
C GLN A 821 12.27 -16.33 14.61
N ILE A 822 11.48 -17.29 14.14
CA ILE A 822 10.20 -17.67 14.75
C ILE A 822 10.41 -18.07 16.22
N VAL A 823 11.37 -18.94 16.50
CA VAL A 823 11.65 -19.40 17.86
C VAL A 823 12.20 -18.26 18.72
N TYR A 824 13.02 -17.37 18.16
CA TYR A 824 13.55 -16.20 18.85
C TYR A 824 12.44 -15.26 19.29
N GLU A 825 11.50 -14.97 18.39
CA GLU A 825 10.41 -14.03 18.65
C GLU A 825 9.39 -14.61 19.64
N ILE A 826 9.11 -15.92 19.56
CA ILE A 826 8.32 -16.64 20.57
C ILE A 826 8.99 -16.54 21.95
N GLN A 827 10.29 -16.83 22.03
CA GLN A 827 11.02 -16.88 23.29
C GLN A 827 11.24 -15.50 23.91
N ASN A 828 11.65 -14.52 23.11
CA ASN A 828 12.13 -13.23 23.60
C ASN A 828 11.08 -12.11 23.50
N ARG A 829 9.97 -12.33 22.79
CA ARG A 829 8.90 -11.36 22.56
C ARG A 829 9.43 -10.02 22.01
N LYS A 830 10.39 -10.10 21.10
CA LYS A 830 11.09 -8.98 20.48
C LYS A 830 11.34 -9.30 19.01
N PRO A 831 11.36 -8.29 18.12
CA PRO A 831 11.74 -8.50 16.72
C PRO A 831 13.14 -9.12 16.62
N TYR A 832 13.29 -10.10 15.73
CA TYR A 832 14.60 -10.71 15.45
C TYR A 832 15.47 -9.77 14.61
N CYS A 833 16.76 -9.69 14.96
CA CYS A 833 17.76 -8.97 14.17
C CYS A 833 18.73 -9.99 13.59
N PHE A 834 18.84 -10.04 12.26
CA PHE A 834 19.67 -11.01 11.56
C PHE A 834 21.16 -10.63 11.60
N ASP A 835 22.02 -11.56 12.06
CA ASP A 835 23.48 -11.46 11.90
C ASP A 835 23.95 -12.35 10.73
N PRO A 836 24.52 -11.76 9.66
CA PRO A 836 25.23 -12.46 8.60
C PRO A 836 26.15 -13.61 8.99
N LYS A 837 26.75 -13.57 10.19
CA LYS A 837 27.72 -14.55 10.69
C LYS A 837 27.06 -15.83 11.21
N ASP A 838 25.75 -15.82 11.42
CA ASP A 838 25.02 -16.95 12.01
C ASP A 838 24.65 -18.06 11.01
N ILE A 839 24.90 -17.84 9.71
CA ILE A 839 24.50 -18.73 8.62
C ILE A 839 25.70 -19.17 7.78
N HIS A 840 25.67 -20.44 7.36
CA HIS A 840 26.64 -21.02 6.45
C HIS A 840 26.24 -20.78 4.98
N GLN A 841 27.22 -20.47 4.11
CA GLN A 841 27.00 -20.25 2.68
C GLN A 841 27.44 -21.48 1.87
N TYR A 842 26.71 -22.59 2.01
CA TYR A 842 27.05 -23.86 1.35
C TYR A 842 26.26 -24.13 0.06
N GLY A 843 25.51 -23.15 -0.47
CA GLY A 843 24.63 -23.36 -1.62
C GLY A 843 25.36 -23.83 -2.88
N ALA A 844 26.57 -23.33 -3.12
CA ALA A 844 27.41 -23.70 -4.25
C ALA A 844 28.35 -24.89 -3.99
N HIS A 845 28.37 -25.43 -2.77
CA HIS A 845 29.28 -26.51 -2.36
C HIS A 845 28.54 -27.84 -2.30
N GLN A 846 29.13 -28.88 -2.89
CA GLN A 846 28.65 -30.26 -2.73
C GLN A 846 29.22 -30.84 -1.44
N LEU A 847 28.37 -31.07 -0.45
CA LEU A 847 28.77 -31.69 0.81
C LEU A 847 28.88 -33.22 0.61
N ASP A 848 29.95 -33.82 1.14
CA ASP A 848 30.06 -35.28 1.23
C ASP A 848 29.21 -35.77 2.42
N THR A 849 28.04 -36.35 2.12
CA THR A 849 27.08 -36.77 3.15
C THR A 849 27.41 -38.14 3.76
N GLY A 850 28.52 -38.78 3.36
CA GLY A 850 28.88 -40.12 3.84
C GLY A 850 27.84 -41.19 3.52
N LYS A 851 27.98 -42.39 4.10
CA LYS A 851 26.95 -43.44 4.04
C LYS A 851 25.97 -43.26 5.18
N ASN A 852 24.68 -43.23 4.88
CA ASN A 852 23.64 -43.23 5.91
C ASN A 852 23.75 -44.49 6.78
N LEU A 853 23.91 -44.28 8.09
CA LEU A 853 23.91 -45.34 9.08
C LEU A 853 22.47 -45.61 9.50
N ASN A 854 21.78 -46.48 8.75
CA ASN A 854 20.39 -46.83 8.99
C ASN A 854 20.26 -47.75 10.21
N LYS A 855 20.03 -47.20 11.41
CA LYS A 855 19.62 -48.02 12.56
C LYS A 855 18.11 -48.21 12.52
N HIS A 856 17.66 -49.46 12.55
CA HIS A 856 16.22 -49.80 12.59
C HIS A 856 15.63 -49.75 14.01
N GLU A 857 16.51 -49.87 15.01
CA GLU A 857 16.18 -49.79 16.43
C GLU A 857 16.69 -48.46 16.98
N ALA A 858 15.87 -47.80 17.80
CA ALA A 858 16.34 -46.64 18.55
C ALA A 858 17.32 -47.12 19.64
N ARG A 859 18.35 -46.32 19.95
CA ARG A 859 19.33 -46.67 20.98
C ARG A 859 18.60 -46.87 22.32
N THR A 860 18.79 -48.03 22.92
CA THR A 860 18.24 -48.41 24.24
C THR A 860 19.21 -48.12 25.38
N GLU A 861 20.45 -47.75 25.06
CA GLU A 861 21.44 -47.22 26.01
C GLU A 861 20.82 -46.05 26.75
N SER A 862 20.85 -46.11 28.08
CA SER A 862 20.36 -45.05 28.95
C SER A 862 21.19 -43.80 28.71
N ALA A 863 20.75 -42.92 27.83
CA ALA A 863 21.14 -41.52 27.87
C ALA A 863 20.54 -40.91 29.14
N GLU A 864 21.06 -41.32 30.30
CA GLU A 864 20.94 -40.58 31.55
C GLU A 864 21.58 -39.22 31.31
N ALA A 865 20.79 -38.14 31.30
CA ALA A 865 21.27 -36.83 31.77
C ALA A 865 20.22 -35.71 31.78
N ILE A 866 19.20 -35.68 30.91
CA ILE A 866 18.34 -34.48 30.80
C ILE A 866 16.85 -34.84 30.66
N HIS A 867 16.07 -34.48 31.69
CA HIS A 867 14.61 -34.51 31.65
C HIS A 867 14.07 -33.20 31.09
N TYR A 868 13.25 -33.30 30.03
CA TYR A 868 12.61 -32.13 29.42
C TYR A 868 11.22 -31.88 30.03
N ASN A 869 11.14 -31.73 31.35
CA ASN A 869 9.89 -31.69 32.13
C ASN A 869 9.50 -30.29 32.64
N LYS A 870 10.14 -29.24 32.14
CA LYS A 870 9.75 -27.87 32.45
C LYS A 870 8.50 -27.47 31.67
N PRO A 871 7.69 -26.55 32.23
CA PRO A 871 6.56 -25.97 31.50
C PRO A 871 7.02 -25.30 30.21
N LEU A 872 6.22 -25.48 29.17
CA LEU A 872 6.39 -24.75 27.91
C LEU A 872 6.21 -23.24 28.16
N LEU A 873 6.95 -22.44 27.40
CA LEU A 873 6.87 -21.00 27.41
C LEU A 873 5.42 -20.53 27.20
N ARG A 874 4.96 -19.66 28.10
CA ARG A 874 3.58 -19.14 28.05
C ARG A 874 3.42 -18.13 26.92
N CYS A 875 2.35 -18.29 26.16
CA CYS A 875 1.80 -17.30 25.25
C CYS A 875 0.35 -17.01 25.67
N GLU A 876 0.16 -16.01 26.53
CA GLU A 876 -1.11 -15.79 27.27
C GLU A 876 -2.31 -15.51 26.36
N ASN A 877 -2.05 -15.02 25.15
CA ASN A 877 -3.06 -14.68 24.18
C ASN A 877 -3.21 -15.72 23.05
N LEU A 878 -2.68 -16.94 23.22
CA LEU A 878 -2.80 -18.03 22.26
C LEU A 878 -3.39 -19.30 22.91
N THR A 879 -4.45 -19.83 22.30
CA THR A 879 -5.00 -21.16 22.63
C THR A 879 -5.03 -22.03 21.38
N ILE A 880 -4.60 -23.29 21.48
CA ILE A 880 -4.55 -24.26 20.39
C ILE A 880 -5.49 -25.41 20.74
N HIS A 881 -6.59 -25.52 19.98
CA HIS A 881 -7.61 -26.55 20.12
C HIS A 881 -7.33 -27.72 19.16
N PHE A 882 -7.06 -28.90 19.71
CA PHE A 882 -6.90 -30.14 18.94
C PHE A 882 -8.28 -30.78 18.72
N LEU A 883 -8.77 -30.73 17.48
CA LEU A 883 -10.10 -31.24 17.13
C LEU A 883 -10.10 -32.76 16.92
N SER A 884 -11.27 -33.38 17.10
CA SER A 884 -11.44 -34.81 16.86
C SER A 884 -11.22 -35.13 15.39
N VAL A 885 -10.67 -36.29 15.08
CA VAL A 885 -10.47 -36.74 13.68
C VAL A 885 -11.82 -36.87 12.96
N ASP A 886 -12.88 -37.21 13.69
CA ASP A 886 -14.25 -37.27 13.14
C ASP A 886 -14.78 -35.89 12.76
N ASP A 887 -14.29 -34.80 13.39
CA ASP A 887 -14.70 -33.44 13.06
C ASP A 887 -14.35 -33.09 11.62
N VAL A 888 -13.23 -33.59 11.10
CA VAL A 888 -12.82 -33.37 9.70
C VAL A 888 -13.92 -33.77 8.73
N LEU A 889 -14.63 -34.87 9.01
CA LEU A 889 -15.66 -35.41 8.11
C LEU A 889 -17.03 -34.78 8.35
N ARG A 890 -17.30 -34.29 9.56
CA ARG A 890 -18.65 -33.94 10.02
C ARG A 890 -18.83 -32.49 10.44
N MET A 891 -17.81 -31.64 10.34
CA MET A 891 -17.84 -30.25 10.78
C MET A 891 -19.05 -29.46 10.27
N HIS A 892 -19.44 -29.67 9.01
CA HIS A 892 -20.59 -29.03 8.36
C HIS A 892 -21.96 -29.38 8.99
N GLU A 893 -22.06 -30.51 9.70
CA GLU A 893 -23.28 -30.99 10.37
C GLU A 893 -23.38 -30.51 11.82
N MET A 894 -22.31 -30.00 12.42
CA MET A 894 -22.19 -29.83 13.86
C MET A 894 -22.46 -28.39 14.29
N GLU A 895 -23.52 -28.20 15.09
CA GLU A 895 -23.92 -26.89 15.64
C GLU A 895 -22.79 -26.14 16.37
N ARG A 896 -21.89 -26.86 17.04
CA ARG A 896 -20.78 -26.26 17.81
C ARG A 896 -19.78 -25.47 16.96
N PHE A 897 -19.79 -25.65 15.64
CA PHE A 897 -18.94 -24.92 14.70
C PHE A 897 -19.69 -23.84 13.93
N ALA A 898 -21.03 -23.78 14.00
CA ALA A 898 -21.81 -22.83 13.23
C ALA A 898 -21.39 -21.37 13.55
N GLY A 899 -21.02 -20.60 12.52
CA GLY A 899 -20.64 -19.19 12.64
C GLY A 899 -19.42 -18.93 13.53
N LYS A 900 -18.52 -19.89 13.71
CA LYS A 900 -17.47 -19.82 14.74
C LYS A 900 -16.21 -19.10 14.28
N PHE A 901 -15.77 -19.36 13.05
CA PHE A 901 -14.43 -18.99 12.59
C PHE A 901 -14.38 -17.62 11.90
N ASP A 902 -13.38 -16.83 12.26
CA ASP A 902 -13.01 -15.56 11.63
C ASP A 902 -12.06 -15.78 10.45
N VAL A 903 -11.22 -16.82 10.53
CA VAL A 903 -10.31 -17.22 9.46
C VAL A 903 -10.40 -18.73 9.26
N VAL A 904 -10.45 -19.19 8.02
CA VAL A 904 -10.47 -20.61 7.68
C VAL A 904 -9.39 -20.89 6.64
N PHE A 905 -8.45 -21.76 6.96
CA PHE A 905 -7.46 -22.28 6.03
C PHE A 905 -7.82 -23.71 5.62
N VAL A 906 -7.88 -23.98 4.32
CA VAL A 906 -8.12 -25.30 3.75
C VAL A 906 -6.89 -25.74 2.96
N ALA A 907 -6.23 -26.80 3.42
CA ALA A 907 -5.07 -27.36 2.74
C ALA A 907 -5.45 -28.00 1.40
N SER A 908 -4.48 -28.04 0.48
CA SER A 908 -4.70 -28.47 -0.91
C SER A 908 -5.13 -29.94 -1.03
N ASN A 909 -4.68 -30.79 -0.11
CA ASN A 909 -5.07 -32.20 0.01
C ASN A 909 -6.41 -32.40 0.73
N TYR A 910 -6.96 -31.37 1.39
CA TYR A 910 -8.21 -31.45 2.15
C TYR A 910 -9.41 -30.86 1.41
N LEU A 911 -9.20 -30.21 0.26
CA LEU A 911 -10.30 -29.64 -0.54
C LEU A 911 -11.40 -30.67 -0.86
N GLY A 912 -11.04 -31.93 -1.12
CA GLY A 912 -12.02 -33.00 -1.41
C GLY A 912 -12.85 -33.45 -0.19
N LEU A 913 -12.44 -33.06 1.03
CA LEU A 913 -13.18 -33.33 2.27
C LEU A 913 -14.15 -32.21 2.62
N VAL A 914 -14.04 -31.04 1.97
CA VAL A 914 -15.00 -29.94 2.12
C VAL A 914 -16.33 -30.36 1.48
N LYS A 915 -17.38 -30.44 2.29
CA LYS A 915 -18.74 -30.81 1.87
C LYS A 915 -19.65 -29.60 1.71
N ASP A 916 -20.79 -29.82 1.06
CA ASP A 916 -21.84 -28.80 0.95
C ASP A 916 -22.28 -28.36 2.36
N GLY A 917 -22.42 -27.05 2.55
CA GLY A 917 -22.74 -26.46 3.85
C GLY A 917 -21.56 -26.30 4.80
N PHE A 918 -20.32 -26.64 4.41
CA PHE A 918 -19.13 -26.37 5.21
C PHE A 918 -18.95 -24.86 5.53
N SER A 919 -19.46 -23.99 4.66
CA SER A 919 -19.50 -22.54 4.87
C SER A 919 -20.27 -22.10 6.10
N ARG A 920 -21.15 -22.95 6.63
CA ARG A 920 -21.85 -22.74 7.90
C ARG A 920 -20.89 -22.59 9.08
N ALA A 921 -19.68 -23.17 9.00
CA ALA A 921 -18.73 -23.17 10.11
C ALA A 921 -18.10 -21.80 10.40
N TRP A 922 -18.20 -20.84 9.46
CA TRP A 922 -17.52 -19.57 9.57
C TRP A 922 -18.47 -18.37 9.59
N LYS A 923 -17.98 -17.25 10.15
CA LYS A 923 -18.72 -15.99 10.25
C LYS A 923 -18.91 -15.36 8.87
N GLU A 924 -19.87 -14.44 8.75
CA GLU A 924 -20.09 -13.72 7.49
C GLU A 924 -18.89 -12.85 7.07
N SER A 925 -18.15 -12.32 8.05
CA SER A 925 -16.91 -11.54 7.84
C SER A 925 -15.66 -12.41 7.64
N CYS A 926 -15.80 -13.74 7.56
CA CYS A 926 -14.67 -14.66 7.56
C CYS A 926 -13.76 -14.46 6.34
N LEU A 927 -12.45 -14.50 6.60
CA LEU A 927 -11.42 -14.68 5.58
C LEU A 927 -11.19 -16.17 5.32
N VAL A 928 -11.49 -16.62 4.11
CA VAL A 928 -11.27 -18.01 3.69
C VAL A 928 -10.03 -18.10 2.80
N CYS A 929 -9.12 -18.99 3.18
CA CYS A 929 -7.82 -19.22 2.55
C CYS A 929 -7.77 -20.65 1.99
N PHE A 930 -7.61 -20.80 0.67
CA PHE A 930 -7.47 -22.11 0.04
C PHE A 930 -6.06 -22.32 -0.48
N GLU A 931 -5.37 -23.34 0.02
CA GLU A 931 -4.05 -23.70 -0.50
C GLU A 931 -4.18 -24.31 -1.91
N THR A 932 -3.35 -23.81 -2.83
CA THR A 932 -3.24 -24.32 -4.20
C THR A 932 -2.14 -25.37 -4.30
N ARG A 933 -2.07 -26.05 -5.44
CA ARG A 933 -1.00 -26.99 -5.74
C ARG A 933 0.22 -26.32 -6.39
N GLN A 934 0.31 -24.98 -6.36
CA GLN A 934 1.37 -24.24 -7.06
C GLN A 934 2.77 -24.72 -6.64
N LEU A 935 3.09 -24.75 -5.35
CA LEU A 935 4.43 -25.11 -4.88
C LEU A 935 4.58 -26.63 -4.70
N THR A 936 4.24 -27.41 -5.74
CA THR A 936 4.33 -28.88 -5.75
C THR A 936 4.91 -29.39 -7.07
N VAL A 937 5.10 -30.71 -7.17
CA VAL A 937 5.53 -31.39 -8.41
C VAL A 937 4.40 -31.59 -9.45
N PHE A 938 3.18 -31.12 -9.19
CA PHE A 938 2.07 -31.25 -10.13
C PHE A 938 2.29 -30.42 -11.41
N SER A 939 1.72 -30.87 -12.52
CA SER A 939 1.72 -30.15 -13.79
C SER A 939 0.92 -28.84 -13.73
N LYS A 940 1.19 -27.92 -14.66
CA LYS A 940 0.43 -26.67 -14.78
C LYS A 940 -1.06 -26.94 -15.01
N GLU A 941 -1.38 -28.00 -15.74
CA GLU A 941 -2.74 -28.46 -16.00
C GLU A 941 -3.42 -28.94 -14.70
N GLU A 942 -2.75 -29.79 -13.91
CA GLU A 942 -3.28 -30.28 -12.62
C GLU A 942 -3.44 -29.15 -11.59
N ILE A 943 -2.50 -28.20 -11.56
CA ILE A 943 -2.58 -27.00 -10.71
C ILE A 943 -3.80 -26.17 -11.12
N LYS A 944 -3.96 -25.92 -12.42
CA LYS A 944 -5.11 -25.19 -12.97
C LYS A 944 -6.42 -25.88 -12.63
N GLU A 945 -6.51 -27.20 -12.81
CA GLU A 945 -7.72 -27.97 -12.48
C GLU A 945 -8.08 -27.84 -11.00
N HIS A 946 -7.09 -27.92 -10.10
CA HIS A 946 -7.32 -27.71 -8.66
C HIS A 946 -7.77 -26.28 -8.34
N THR A 947 -7.12 -25.28 -8.94
CA THR A 947 -7.51 -23.87 -8.80
C THR A 947 -8.93 -23.61 -9.31
N ASP A 948 -9.32 -24.23 -10.42
CA ASP A 948 -10.67 -24.08 -10.98
C ASP A 948 -11.73 -24.76 -10.10
N LYS A 949 -11.40 -25.88 -9.42
CA LYS A 949 -12.25 -26.46 -8.37
C LYS A 949 -12.46 -25.50 -7.19
N ILE A 950 -11.41 -24.81 -6.75
CA ILE A 950 -11.54 -23.79 -5.68
C ILE A 950 -12.46 -22.65 -6.15
N LYS A 951 -12.27 -22.14 -7.37
CA LYS A 951 -13.12 -21.08 -7.93
C LYS A 951 -14.58 -21.50 -8.04
N ALA A 952 -14.83 -22.73 -8.49
CA ALA A 952 -16.18 -23.28 -8.57
C ALA A 952 -16.84 -23.37 -7.19
N PHE A 953 -16.09 -23.84 -6.18
CA PHE A 953 -16.55 -23.85 -4.79
C PHE A 953 -16.85 -22.42 -4.28
N ALA A 954 -15.92 -21.48 -4.49
CA ALA A 954 -16.09 -20.09 -4.07
C ALA A 954 -17.30 -19.43 -4.72
N GLN A 955 -17.53 -19.66 -6.02
CA GLN A 955 -18.69 -19.17 -6.74
C GLN A 955 -19.99 -19.76 -6.16
N LYS A 956 -20.03 -21.07 -5.91
CA LYS A 956 -21.17 -21.75 -5.30
C LYS A 956 -21.52 -21.16 -3.93
N GLU A 957 -20.52 -20.84 -3.12
CA GLU A 957 -20.67 -20.27 -1.77
C GLU A 957 -20.78 -18.73 -1.75
N SER A 958 -20.93 -18.08 -2.91
CA SER A 958 -21.03 -16.61 -3.03
C SER A 958 -19.85 -15.85 -2.39
N LEU A 959 -18.65 -16.40 -2.52
CA LEU A 959 -17.41 -15.80 -2.06
C LEU A 959 -16.77 -14.95 -3.17
N ALA A 960 -16.44 -13.70 -2.84
CA ALA A 960 -15.65 -12.78 -3.64
C ALA A 960 -14.18 -12.81 -3.21
N ALA A 961 -13.26 -12.58 -4.15
CA ALA A 961 -11.83 -12.44 -3.82
C ALA A 961 -11.59 -11.17 -2.98
N VAL A 962 -10.71 -11.25 -1.97
CA VAL A 962 -10.53 -10.18 -0.95
C VAL A 962 -9.84 -8.93 -1.48
N THR A 963 -9.17 -8.99 -2.61
CA THR A 963 -8.50 -7.83 -3.21
C THR A 963 -8.50 -7.91 -4.73
N ASN A 964 -8.65 -6.76 -5.39
CA ASN A 964 -8.34 -6.58 -6.82
C ASN A 964 -6.83 -6.69 -7.11
N PHE A 965 -5.98 -6.65 -6.07
CA PHE A 965 -4.58 -7.10 -6.11
C PHE A 965 -4.52 -8.63 -5.95
N SER A 966 -4.29 -9.36 -7.04
CA SER A 966 -3.27 -10.43 -7.19
C SER A 966 -3.08 -11.51 -6.15
N ILE A 967 -3.98 -11.68 -5.19
CA ILE A 967 -3.85 -12.82 -4.30
C ILE A 967 -4.20 -14.12 -5.06
N ASN A 968 -4.87 -14.04 -6.21
CA ASN A 968 -5.44 -15.20 -6.90
C ASN A 968 -4.88 -15.54 -8.30
N LYS A 969 -3.77 -14.93 -8.74
CA LYS A 969 -3.05 -15.38 -9.94
C LYS A 969 -1.57 -15.56 -9.58
N ASN A 970 -1.16 -16.83 -9.43
CA ASN A 970 0.20 -17.33 -9.14
C ASN A 970 0.63 -17.38 -7.65
N HIS A 971 -0.26 -17.76 -6.74
CA HIS A 971 0.12 -18.02 -5.35
C HIS A 971 -0.29 -19.40 -4.84
N SER A 972 0.47 -19.89 -3.86
CA SER A 972 0.21 -21.13 -3.11
C SER A 972 -1.06 -21.06 -2.26
N VAL A 973 -1.71 -19.89 -2.13
CA VAL A 973 -2.94 -19.70 -1.36
C VAL A 973 -3.84 -18.68 -2.06
N LEU A 974 -5.14 -18.98 -2.20
CA LEU A 974 -6.17 -18.08 -2.71
C LEU A 974 -7.02 -17.54 -1.56
N LEU A 975 -7.37 -16.25 -1.59
CA LEU A 975 -8.13 -15.58 -0.51
C LEU A 975 -9.51 -15.11 -0.95
N TYR A 976 -10.51 -15.37 -0.11
CA TYR A 976 -11.92 -15.12 -0.36
C TYR A 976 -12.66 -14.55 0.89
N LYS A 977 -13.73 -13.78 0.66
CA LYS A 977 -14.71 -13.24 1.64
C LYS A 977 -16.11 -13.27 1.03
N ARG A 978 -17.17 -13.18 1.83
CA ARG A 978 -18.55 -13.12 1.31
C ARG A 978 -18.81 -11.80 0.56
N ALA A 979 -19.50 -11.84 -0.58
CA ALA A 979 -19.81 -10.65 -1.39
C ALA A 979 -20.75 -9.69 -0.61
N GLY A 980 -20.28 -8.49 -0.29
CA GLY A 980 -21.04 -7.47 0.47
C GLY A 980 -20.22 -6.72 1.53
N ASN A 981 -19.13 -7.32 2.00
CA ASN A 981 -18.17 -6.70 2.93
C ASN A 981 -16.84 -6.47 2.17
N LYS A 982 -16.70 -5.31 1.51
CA LYS A 982 -15.44 -4.87 0.88
C LYS A 982 -14.59 -4.07 1.86
#